data_AF-A0A396HLI2-F1
#
_entry.id   AF-A0A396HLI2-F1
#
_cell.length_a   1.000
_cell.length_b   1.000
_cell.length_c   1.000
_cell.angle_alpha   90.00
_cell.angle_beta   90.00
_cell.angle_gamma   90.00
#
_symmetry.space_group_name_H-M   'P 1'
#
loop_
_entity.id
_entity.type
_entity.pdbx_description
1 polymer ?
#
loop_
_entity_poly.entity_id
_entity_poly.type
_entity_poly.pdbx_seq_one_letter_code
_entity_poly.pdbx_strand_id
1 'polypeptide(L)'
;MMETQKSFLASKFSSLLIFFLIITSLCELNALSSDEHSVKAHKGPVVERGQRKTLFETEYGEISATDVKDGHNTQHYHIEFFTLEPNSVFLPVLLHAAMLFYVHTGSGKLSWANEDGTSTIDIREGDVGSLTEGSVFYIHNNLDDQRKKLRIYAMFTNTDDSTFDPSIGAYSRINELVKGFDKKIIQAAFKVPEDLIEAITNKTETPPIVHAVSEKKHSTVLELEASFLKYFTGIEYNSKNLKTYNIFDSDHDFENCYGWTSTVTKKQLKRLKSNNIGFLMVNLTRASMLGPHWNPMATEVAVVLEGEGMVRVVCGSNNDDKCKNKRFRVQQGDVFVVPRFHPMAQMSFVNQPLVFMGFSTAAKKNHPQFLAGKESVLQILDREIVATSLGVSNTTIDKLLEKPDDSIIFECNSCAEEEERLMEEEKETGKEEEDEKREKEEREREREEEEEVRRREEERKREEEAARRQQEERERRRREEEQEEREREKEGEKEREEEEEEAAARRQQEERERKEEAARREREREKEEARREMERERKRREKEVEREKERKRQEAESEEEAARRQQEERERKREEKEARRRKERGQEGRSKEEEEEEEAEGEEEAARRQQEKRERRREEGEARTEEERREEGREEEGETESETGGGWRQPKRGDTGRRSRGGTEWEEEAAARRQQEERERRRKQGGWSSYEGRRVLKMRRNV
;
A
#
# COMPACT_ATOMS: atom_id res chain seq x y z
N MET A 1 1.35 15.49 -49.96
CA MET A 1 1.40 16.14 -48.62
C MET A 1 1.03 15.16 -47.47
N MET A 2 1.36 13.86 -47.59
CA MET A 2 1.01 12.83 -46.60
C MET A 2 2.18 11.93 -46.15
N GLU A 3 3.40 12.15 -46.65
CA GLU A 3 4.58 11.36 -46.25
C GLU A 3 5.40 12.02 -45.13
N THR A 4 5.32 13.35 -44.99
CA THR A 4 6.08 14.09 -43.96
C THR A 4 5.43 14.05 -42.57
N GLN A 5 4.18 13.58 -42.43
CA GLN A 5 3.51 13.44 -41.14
C GLN A 5 3.78 12.10 -40.44
N LYS A 6 4.14 11.04 -41.17
CA LYS A 6 4.45 9.72 -40.58
C LYS A 6 5.83 9.67 -39.94
N SER A 7 6.82 10.39 -40.50
CA SER A 7 8.17 10.46 -39.92
C SER A 7 8.21 11.28 -38.62
N PHE A 8 7.37 12.31 -38.51
CA PHE A 8 7.32 13.18 -37.32
C PHE A 8 6.65 12.51 -36.11
N LEU A 9 5.69 11.61 -36.34
CA LEU A 9 5.05 10.82 -35.28
C LEU A 9 5.93 9.66 -34.80
N ALA A 10 6.60 8.94 -35.71
CA ALA A 10 7.50 7.84 -35.35
C ALA A 10 8.72 8.33 -34.52
N SER A 11 9.22 9.54 -34.79
CA SER A 11 10.33 10.14 -34.04
C SER A 11 9.96 10.47 -32.58
N LYS A 12 8.73 10.94 -32.32
CA LYS A 12 8.27 11.26 -30.96
C LYS A 12 7.96 10.01 -30.13
N PHE A 13 7.45 8.95 -30.75
CA PHE A 13 7.27 7.65 -30.08
C PHE A 13 8.61 7.00 -29.73
N SER A 14 9.61 7.12 -30.61
CA SER A 14 10.97 6.62 -30.34
C SER A 14 11.64 7.38 -29.17
N SER A 15 11.52 8.71 -29.12
CA SER A 15 12.10 9.50 -28.02
C SER A 15 11.40 9.23 -26.67
N LEU A 16 10.07 9.04 -26.68
CA LEU A 16 9.31 8.67 -25.48
C LEU A 16 9.66 7.26 -24.97
N LEU A 17 9.87 6.30 -25.88
CA LEU A 17 10.28 4.94 -25.53
C LEU A 17 11.70 4.92 -24.93
N ILE A 18 12.63 5.71 -25.49
CA ILE A 18 13.98 5.85 -24.96
C ILE A 18 13.96 6.53 -23.59
N PHE A 19 13.13 7.55 -23.40
CA PHE A 19 12.98 8.22 -22.10
C PHE A 19 12.37 7.27 -21.05
N PHE A 20 11.39 6.45 -21.44
CA PHE A 20 10.84 5.40 -20.58
C PHE A 20 11.87 4.34 -20.22
N LEU A 21 12.68 3.89 -21.18
CA LEU A 21 13.76 2.92 -20.94
C LEU A 21 14.88 3.48 -20.06
N ILE A 22 15.19 4.77 -20.17
CA ILE A 22 16.14 5.46 -19.30
C ILE A 22 15.55 5.64 -17.90
N ILE A 23 14.26 5.96 -17.76
CA ILE A 23 13.60 6.04 -16.45
C ILE A 23 13.50 4.65 -15.81
N THR A 24 13.18 3.59 -16.55
CA THR A 24 13.17 2.23 -16.00
C THR A 24 14.58 1.76 -15.65
N SER A 25 15.59 2.11 -16.45
CA SER A 25 16.99 1.82 -16.13
C SER A 25 17.50 2.62 -14.92
N LEU A 26 17.12 3.89 -14.78
CA LEU A 26 17.44 4.72 -13.60
C LEU A 26 16.64 4.29 -12.36
N CYS A 27 15.42 3.81 -12.52
CA CYS A 27 14.63 3.19 -11.46
C CYS A 27 15.21 1.82 -11.06
N GLU A 28 15.72 1.03 -11.99
CA GLU A 28 16.46 -0.20 -11.69
C GLU A 28 17.80 0.10 -11.01
N LEU A 29 18.54 1.14 -11.41
CA LEU A 29 19.76 1.57 -10.72
C LEU A 29 19.50 2.12 -9.31
N ASN A 30 18.40 2.84 -9.08
CA ASN A 30 18.01 3.30 -7.74
C ASN A 30 17.38 2.18 -6.88
N ALA A 31 16.75 1.17 -7.49
CA ALA A 31 16.29 -0.02 -6.79
C ALA A 31 17.46 -0.95 -6.43
N LEU A 32 18.51 -0.99 -7.26
CA LEU A 32 19.73 -1.79 -7.02
C LEU A 32 20.63 -1.20 -5.93
N SER A 33 20.60 0.10 -5.66
CA SER A 33 21.46 0.69 -4.61
C SER A 33 20.87 0.62 -3.19
N SER A 34 19.58 0.34 -3.05
CA SER A 34 18.92 0.21 -1.73
C SER A 34 18.93 -1.22 -1.16
N ASP A 35 19.28 -2.23 -1.97
CA ASP A 35 19.21 -3.65 -1.60
C ASP A 35 20.57 -4.24 -1.16
N GLU A 36 21.66 -3.46 -1.22
CA GLU A 36 23.02 -3.98 -0.97
C GLU A 36 23.27 -4.31 0.52
N HIS A 37 22.66 -3.60 1.47
CA HIS A 37 22.86 -3.83 2.91
C HIS A 37 21.73 -4.60 3.61
N SER A 38 20.53 -4.67 3.03
CA SER A 38 19.42 -5.36 3.70
C SER A 38 19.58 -6.89 3.60
N VAL A 39 19.49 -7.60 4.72
CA VAL A 39 19.42 -9.07 4.74
C VAL A 39 17.95 -9.44 4.58
N LYS A 40 17.61 -10.19 3.53
CA LYS A 40 16.23 -10.67 3.35
C LYS A 40 15.92 -11.67 4.45
N ALA A 41 14.95 -11.36 5.29
CA ALA A 41 14.57 -12.22 6.39
C ALA A 41 14.04 -13.57 5.90
N HIS A 42 14.57 -14.63 6.49
CA HIS A 42 14.22 -15.99 6.10
C HIS A 42 12.77 -16.32 6.48
N LYS A 43 12.07 -17.05 5.59
CA LYS A 43 10.73 -17.58 5.84
C LYS A 43 10.84 -19.03 6.33
N GLY A 44 10.89 -19.21 7.64
CA GLY A 44 10.99 -20.55 8.23
C GLY A 44 11.54 -20.50 9.65
N PRO A 45 11.44 -21.60 10.41
CA PRO A 45 12.00 -21.67 11.76
C PRO A 45 13.52 -21.86 11.78
N VAL A 46 14.16 -22.17 10.64
CA VAL A 46 15.59 -22.46 10.52
C VAL A 46 16.18 -21.68 9.35
N VAL A 47 17.37 -21.12 9.52
CA VAL A 47 18.22 -20.61 8.44
C VAL A 47 19.47 -21.45 8.40
N GLU A 48 19.68 -22.12 7.28
CA GLU A 48 20.85 -22.96 7.09
C GLU A 48 22.12 -22.12 6.99
N ARG A 49 23.26 -22.68 7.41
CA ARG A 49 24.56 -21.99 7.30
C ARG A 49 24.83 -21.43 5.90
N GLY A 50 24.50 -22.19 4.85
CA GLY A 50 24.72 -21.80 3.46
C GLY A 50 23.79 -20.71 2.93
N GLN A 51 22.72 -20.38 3.66
CA GLN A 51 21.74 -19.35 3.30
C GLN A 51 22.07 -17.98 3.89
N ARG A 52 23.12 -17.88 4.72
CA ARG A 52 23.59 -16.62 5.30
C ARG A 52 24.14 -15.70 4.20
N LYS A 53 23.88 -14.41 4.31
CA LYS A 53 24.41 -13.40 3.39
C LYS A 53 25.84 -13.05 3.81
N THR A 54 26.83 -13.26 2.95
CA THR A 54 28.18 -12.73 3.17
C THR A 54 28.15 -11.21 3.08
N LEU A 55 28.52 -10.53 4.17
CA LEU A 55 28.68 -9.07 4.18
C LEU A 55 30.08 -8.68 3.72
N PHE A 56 31.10 -9.40 4.18
CA PHE A 56 32.49 -9.15 3.84
C PHE A 56 33.27 -10.47 3.76
N GLU A 57 34.15 -10.58 2.77
CA GLU A 57 35.07 -11.73 2.63
C GLU A 57 36.43 -11.23 2.18
N THR A 58 37.47 -11.65 2.90
CA THR A 58 38.87 -11.31 2.63
C THR A 58 39.75 -12.54 2.88
N GLU A 59 41.01 -12.51 2.45
CA GLU A 59 41.97 -13.57 2.76
C GLU A 59 42.27 -13.72 4.26
N TYR A 60 41.83 -12.75 5.09
CA TYR A 60 42.07 -12.69 6.53
C TYR A 60 40.80 -12.95 7.35
N GLY A 61 39.65 -13.16 6.73
CA GLY A 61 38.41 -13.45 7.44
C GLY A 61 37.15 -13.22 6.63
N GLU A 62 36.03 -13.55 7.25
CA GLU A 62 34.69 -13.46 6.68
C GLU A 62 33.72 -12.93 7.74
N ILE A 63 32.75 -12.11 7.31
CA ILE A 63 31.57 -11.75 8.08
C ILE A 63 30.35 -12.14 7.25
N SER A 64 29.52 -13.01 7.80
CA SER A 64 28.21 -13.35 7.22
C SER A 64 27.09 -13.02 8.19
N ALA A 65 25.89 -12.79 7.68
CA ALA A 65 24.74 -12.32 8.44
C ALA A 65 23.45 -13.07 8.07
N THR A 66 22.52 -13.09 9.02
CA THR A 66 21.16 -13.59 8.80
C THR A 66 20.14 -12.81 9.61
N ASP A 67 18.94 -12.69 9.05
CA ASP A 67 17.77 -12.12 9.70
C ASP A 67 16.76 -13.23 9.98
N VAL A 68 16.43 -13.43 11.25
CA VAL A 68 15.43 -14.40 11.69
C VAL A 68 14.23 -13.71 12.35
N LYS A 69 13.03 -14.26 12.16
CA LYS A 69 11.80 -13.66 12.71
C LYS A 69 11.13 -14.58 13.72
N ASP A 70 10.55 -13.94 14.73
CA ASP A 70 9.60 -14.58 15.65
C ASP A 70 8.16 -14.35 15.17
N GLY A 71 7.71 -15.23 14.27
CA GLY A 71 6.30 -15.32 13.86
C GLY A 71 5.68 -13.99 13.41
N HIS A 72 4.56 -13.61 14.06
CA HIS A 72 3.72 -12.46 13.70
C HIS A 72 4.31 -11.09 14.08
N ASN A 73 5.46 -11.04 14.76
CA ASN A 73 6.09 -9.76 15.09
C ASN A 73 6.90 -9.23 13.91
N THR A 74 6.87 -7.92 13.67
CA THR A 74 7.62 -7.27 12.57
C THR A 74 9.11 -7.16 12.84
N GLN A 75 9.54 -7.44 14.07
CA GLN A 75 10.93 -7.32 14.49
C GLN A 75 11.76 -8.52 14.04
N HIS A 76 12.83 -8.27 13.30
CA HIS A 76 13.78 -9.30 12.90
C HIS A 76 14.96 -9.27 13.88
N TYR A 77 15.46 -10.44 14.25
CA TYR A 77 16.72 -10.57 14.96
C TYR A 77 17.84 -10.67 13.93
N HIS A 78 18.70 -9.65 13.91
CA HIS A 78 19.87 -9.60 13.05
C HIS A 78 21.05 -10.27 13.76
N ILE A 79 21.65 -11.27 13.13
CA ILE A 79 22.78 -12.02 13.67
C ILE A 79 23.92 -12.00 12.66
N GLU A 80 25.10 -11.60 13.11
CA GLU A 80 26.34 -11.68 12.33
C GLU A 80 27.33 -12.70 12.90
N PHE A 81 28.10 -13.28 12.01
CA PHE A 81 29.09 -14.31 12.27
C PHE A 81 30.46 -13.80 11.82
N PHE A 82 31.27 -13.36 12.78
CA PHE A 82 32.63 -12.92 12.52
C PHE A 82 33.57 -14.12 12.53
N THR A 83 34.35 -14.29 11.48
CA THR A 83 35.45 -15.27 11.41
C THR A 83 36.74 -14.53 11.05
N LEU A 84 37.68 -14.48 11.99
CA LEU A 84 38.99 -13.86 11.80
C LEU A 84 40.06 -14.96 11.71
N GLU A 85 40.85 -14.95 10.64
CA GLU A 85 42.04 -15.80 10.51
C GLU A 85 43.09 -15.45 11.58
N PRO A 86 44.01 -16.37 11.92
CA PRO A 86 45.10 -16.07 12.83
C PRO A 86 45.90 -14.85 12.38
N ASN A 87 46.30 -13.99 13.32
CA ASN A 87 47.06 -12.76 13.03
C ASN A 87 46.31 -11.78 12.11
N SER A 88 45.02 -11.55 12.40
CA SER A 88 44.19 -10.60 11.65
C SER A 88 43.50 -9.59 12.57
N VAL A 89 43.10 -8.46 11.99
CA VAL A 89 42.38 -7.37 12.66
C VAL A 89 41.12 -7.02 11.87
N PHE A 90 39.97 -7.08 12.54
CA PHE A 90 38.75 -6.41 12.08
C PHE A 90 38.87 -4.94 12.46
N LEU A 91 38.94 -4.07 11.46
CA LEU A 91 39.23 -2.65 11.62
C LEU A 91 38.12 -1.91 12.38
N PRO A 92 38.43 -0.73 12.96
CA PRO A 92 37.47 0.03 13.74
C PRO A 92 36.18 0.37 13.00
N VAL A 93 35.05 0.12 13.66
CA VAL A 93 33.69 0.45 13.21
C VAL A 93 32.89 1.15 14.31
N LEU A 94 31.96 2.01 13.92
CA LEU A 94 30.99 2.66 14.82
C LEU A 94 29.71 1.82 14.87
N LEU A 95 29.31 1.38 16.06
CA LEU A 95 28.06 0.63 16.27
C LEU A 95 26.83 1.52 16.17
N HIS A 96 25.87 1.11 15.35
CA HIS A 96 24.54 1.74 15.24
C HIS A 96 23.46 1.03 16.06
N ALA A 97 23.76 -0.20 16.51
CA ALA A 97 22.94 -1.00 17.40
C ALA A 97 23.79 -1.66 18.48
N ALA A 98 23.20 -1.95 19.63
CA ALA A 98 23.90 -2.68 20.67
C ALA A 98 24.23 -4.11 20.19
N MET A 99 25.46 -4.53 20.43
CA MET A 99 25.99 -5.83 20.02
C MET A 99 26.05 -6.74 21.24
N LEU A 100 25.33 -7.85 21.22
CA LEU A 100 25.50 -8.95 22.18
C LEU A 100 26.27 -10.07 21.51
N PHE A 101 27.38 -10.50 22.10
CA PHE A 101 28.28 -11.44 21.43
C PHE A 101 28.62 -12.66 22.28
N TYR A 102 28.89 -13.76 21.61
CA TYR A 102 29.43 -15.02 22.13
C TYR A 102 30.67 -15.42 21.33
N VAL A 103 31.75 -15.78 22.03
CA VAL A 103 32.98 -16.28 21.40
C VAL A 103 32.89 -17.79 21.25
N HIS A 104 32.71 -18.24 20.00
CA HIS A 104 32.52 -19.66 19.68
C HIS A 104 33.84 -20.44 19.64
N THR A 105 34.89 -19.90 19.02
CA THR A 105 36.21 -20.54 18.97
C THR A 105 37.32 -19.51 19.01
N GLY A 106 38.49 -19.91 19.51
CA GLY A 106 39.71 -19.10 19.47
C GLY A 106 39.79 -18.09 20.62
N SER A 107 40.74 -17.17 20.52
CA SER A 107 40.95 -16.11 21.49
C SER A 107 41.48 -14.85 20.80
N GLY A 108 41.33 -13.69 21.43
CA GLY A 108 41.75 -12.43 20.85
C GLY A 108 41.58 -11.26 21.81
N LYS A 109 41.65 -10.06 21.27
CA LYS A 109 41.43 -8.81 22.00
C LYS A 109 40.26 -8.07 21.39
N LEU A 110 39.35 -7.62 22.26
CA LEU A 110 38.27 -6.71 21.91
C LEU A 110 38.57 -5.36 22.55
N SER A 111 38.69 -4.34 21.72
CA SER A 111 38.90 -2.96 22.15
C SER A 111 37.74 -2.10 21.73
N TRP A 112 37.30 -1.21 22.61
CA TRP A 112 36.20 -0.30 22.31
C TRP A 112 36.37 1.05 23.00
N ALA A 113 35.66 2.05 22.49
CA ALA A 113 35.52 3.37 23.10
C ALA A 113 34.07 3.86 23.01
N ASN A 114 33.60 4.43 24.11
CA ASN A 114 32.29 5.07 24.23
C ASN A 114 32.34 6.18 25.29
N GLU A 115 31.19 6.78 25.64
CA GLU A 115 31.10 7.84 26.67
C GLU A 115 31.71 7.48 28.02
N ASP A 116 31.77 6.18 28.36
CA ASP A 116 32.35 5.69 29.62
C ASP A 116 33.89 5.59 29.59
N GLY A 117 34.52 5.73 28.43
CA GLY A 117 35.97 5.62 28.24
C GLY A 117 36.38 4.67 27.12
N THR A 118 37.70 4.55 26.95
CA THR A 118 38.35 3.54 26.09
C THR A 118 38.91 2.41 26.94
N SER A 119 38.72 1.15 26.52
CA SER A 119 39.30 -0.01 27.19
C SER A 119 39.45 -1.21 26.23
N THR A 120 40.21 -2.21 26.66
CA THR A 120 40.52 -3.43 25.93
C THR A 120 40.39 -4.61 26.88
N ILE A 121 39.78 -5.70 26.40
CA ILE A 121 39.71 -6.97 27.11
C ILE A 121 40.26 -8.10 26.24
N ASP A 122 40.83 -9.09 26.90
CA ASP A 122 41.06 -10.39 26.27
C ASP A 122 39.74 -11.16 26.22
N ILE A 123 39.46 -11.77 25.08
CA ILE A 123 38.29 -12.61 24.85
C ILE A 123 38.74 -14.03 24.49
N ARG A 124 38.02 -15.03 24.97
CA ARG A 124 38.28 -16.45 24.73
C ARG A 124 36.97 -17.21 24.51
N GLU A 125 37.11 -18.41 23.93
CA GLU A 125 36.01 -19.37 23.80
C GLU A 125 35.16 -19.47 25.07
N GLY A 126 33.83 -19.35 24.89
CA GLY A 126 32.87 -19.33 25.99
C GLY A 126 32.49 -17.95 26.52
N ASP A 127 33.27 -16.90 26.21
CA ASP A 127 32.95 -15.56 26.68
C ASP A 127 31.68 -15.02 26.01
N VAL A 128 30.77 -14.52 26.84
CA VAL A 128 29.64 -13.70 26.42
C VAL A 128 29.80 -12.27 26.91
N GLY A 129 29.35 -11.31 26.10
CA GLY A 129 29.49 -9.89 26.39
C GLY A 129 28.49 -9.02 25.63
N SER A 130 28.55 -7.71 25.89
CA SER A 130 27.71 -6.74 25.21
C SER A 130 28.39 -5.37 25.04
N LEU A 131 28.34 -4.82 23.84
CA LEU A 131 28.70 -3.42 23.54
C LEU A 131 27.43 -2.59 23.33
N THR A 132 27.45 -1.34 23.78
CA THR A 132 26.32 -0.41 23.59
C THR A 132 26.41 0.24 22.21
N GLU A 133 25.26 0.60 21.64
CA GLU A 133 25.22 1.47 20.46
C GLU A 133 26.02 2.77 20.67
N GLY A 134 26.52 3.35 19.59
CA GLY A 134 27.42 4.50 19.61
C GLY A 134 28.88 4.18 20.00
N SER A 135 29.19 2.94 20.39
CA SER A 135 30.59 2.56 20.68
C SER A 135 31.38 2.35 19.38
N VAL A 136 32.63 2.79 19.37
CA VAL A 136 33.60 2.40 18.33
C VAL A 136 34.36 1.18 18.82
N PHE A 137 34.46 0.12 18.04
CA PHE A 137 35.22 -1.09 18.43
C PHE A 137 35.99 -1.69 17.27
N TYR A 138 37.00 -2.50 17.61
CA TYR A 138 37.74 -3.37 16.68
C TYR A 138 38.12 -4.66 17.39
N ILE A 139 38.43 -5.69 16.60
CA ILE A 139 38.77 -7.02 17.11
C ILE A 139 40.11 -7.44 16.54
N HIS A 140 40.99 -7.96 17.40
CA HIS A 140 42.29 -8.48 17.01
C HIS A 140 42.36 -9.97 17.35
N ASN A 141 42.55 -10.83 16.35
CA ASN A 141 42.90 -12.23 16.55
C ASN A 141 44.44 -12.37 16.61
N ASN A 142 44.96 -12.65 17.80
CA ASN A 142 46.41 -12.81 17.98
C ASN A 142 46.91 -14.09 17.30
N LEU A 143 48.19 -14.14 16.93
CA LEU A 143 48.82 -15.39 16.52
C LEU A 143 49.09 -16.26 17.75
N ASP A 144 48.14 -17.14 18.10
CA ASP A 144 48.33 -18.14 19.14
C ASP A 144 49.06 -19.39 18.60
N ASP A 145 49.63 -20.20 19.51
CA ASP A 145 50.37 -21.43 19.14
C ASP A 145 49.48 -22.45 18.41
N GLN A 146 48.18 -22.41 18.68
CA GLN A 146 47.18 -23.30 18.09
C GLN A 146 46.68 -22.82 16.72
N ARG A 147 47.03 -21.59 16.32
CA ARG A 147 46.56 -20.89 15.11
C ARG A 147 45.06 -21.03 14.92
N LYS A 148 44.29 -20.84 15.99
CA LYS A 148 42.83 -20.97 15.94
C LYS A 148 42.22 -19.74 15.25
N LYS A 149 41.22 -19.97 14.40
CA LYS A 149 40.36 -18.90 13.90
C LYS A 149 39.50 -18.36 15.06
N LEU A 150 39.46 -17.05 15.23
CA LEU A 150 38.57 -16.40 16.17
C LEU A 150 37.18 -16.31 15.55
N ARG A 151 36.19 -16.98 16.16
CA ARG A 151 34.80 -16.95 15.72
C ARG A 151 33.92 -16.31 16.77
N ILE A 152 33.16 -15.29 16.39
CA ILE A 152 32.27 -14.55 17.29
C ILE A 152 30.89 -14.49 16.65
N TYR A 153 29.87 -14.89 17.41
CA TYR A 153 28.48 -14.84 17.01
C TYR A 153 27.81 -13.68 17.73
N ALA A 154 27.24 -12.75 16.98
CA ALA A 154 26.74 -11.50 17.53
C ALA A 154 25.29 -11.24 17.11
N MET A 155 24.42 -10.96 18.07
CA MET A 155 23.09 -10.44 17.82
C MET A 155 23.11 -8.92 17.98
N PHE A 156 22.55 -8.22 16.99
CA PHE A 156 22.36 -6.79 17.03
C PHE A 156 20.92 -6.47 17.41
N THR A 157 20.76 -5.58 18.37
CA THR A 157 19.44 -5.27 18.92
C THR A 157 18.64 -4.44 17.94
N ASN A 158 17.47 -4.96 17.59
CA ASN A 158 16.45 -4.26 16.84
C ASN A 158 15.22 -4.17 17.75
N THR A 159 15.18 -3.29 18.75
CA THR A 159 13.98 -3.06 19.60
C THR A 159 13.19 -1.85 19.08
N ASP A 160 11.95 -1.66 19.52
CA ASP A 160 11.14 -0.47 19.14
C ASP A 160 11.84 0.87 19.49
N ASP A 161 12.69 0.85 20.52
CA ASP A 161 13.54 1.99 20.92
C ASP A 161 14.94 1.99 20.25
N SER A 162 15.26 1.00 19.41
CA SER A 162 16.58 0.92 18.77
C SER A 162 16.67 1.79 17.51
N THR A 163 17.82 2.40 17.30
CA THR A 163 18.16 3.14 16.08
C THR A 163 18.61 2.24 14.92
N PHE A 164 18.40 0.93 15.03
CA PHE A 164 18.82 -0.01 13.99
C PHE A 164 18.00 0.22 12.74
N ASP A 165 18.57 0.97 11.80
CA ASP A 165 18.07 1.12 10.45
C ASP A 165 18.76 0.07 9.56
N PRO A 166 18.03 -0.96 9.09
CA PRO A 166 18.60 -1.98 8.21
C PRO A 166 19.22 -1.41 6.91
N SER A 167 18.85 -0.19 6.51
CA SER A 167 19.44 0.48 5.35
C SER A 167 20.85 1.03 5.62
N ILE A 168 21.19 1.29 6.88
CA ILE A 168 22.52 1.75 7.33
C ILE A 168 23.40 0.56 7.73
N GLY A 169 22.80 -0.50 8.30
CA GLY A 169 23.49 -1.68 8.80
C GLY A 169 23.83 -1.61 10.29
N ALA A 170 24.42 -2.68 10.84
CA ALA A 170 24.71 -2.81 12.27
C ALA A 170 25.82 -1.85 12.76
N TYR A 171 26.72 -1.47 11.86
CA TYR A 171 27.82 -0.55 12.11
C TYR A 171 28.32 0.05 10.79
N SER A 172 28.98 1.21 10.88
CA SER A 172 29.69 1.83 9.74
C SER A 172 31.18 1.84 9.96
N ARG A 173 31.94 1.67 8.88
CA ARG A 173 33.39 1.73 8.96
C ARG A 173 33.85 3.17 9.10
N ILE A 174 34.90 3.38 9.90
CA ILE A 174 35.44 4.74 10.13
C ILE A 174 35.95 5.37 8.82
N ASN A 175 36.46 4.56 7.89
CA ASN A 175 36.90 5.05 6.59
C ASN A 175 35.74 5.65 5.78
N GLU A 176 34.56 5.03 5.77
CA GLU A 176 33.35 5.50 5.09
C GLU A 176 32.84 6.78 5.74
N LEU A 177 32.77 6.81 7.08
CA LEU A 177 32.34 7.99 7.84
C LEU A 177 33.22 9.21 7.57
N VAL A 178 34.54 9.02 7.49
CA VAL A 178 35.47 10.12 7.19
C VAL A 178 35.41 10.52 5.72
N LYS A 179 35.37 9.55 4.79
CA LYS A 179 35.35 9.81 3.34
C LYS A 179 34.00 10.34 2.83
N GLY A 180 32.93 10.20 3.59
CA GLY A 180 31.60 10.74 3.24
C GLY A 180 31.50 12.27 3.27
N PHE A 181 32.45 12.97 3.91
CA PHE A 181 32.49 14.43 3.94
C PHE A 181 33.26 15.02 2.75
N ASP A 182 32.85 16.20 2.30
CA ASP A 182 33.58 16.95 1.28
C ASP A 182 35.02 17.27 1.73
N LYS A 183 35.98 17.20 0.80
CA LYS A 183 37.40 17.47 1.07
C LYS A 183 37.64 18.77 1.85
N LYS A 184 36.94 19.85 1.48
CA LYS A 184 37.03 21.16 2.16
C LYS A 184 36.55 21.11 3.61
N ILE A 185 35.51 20.31 3.90
CA ILE A 185 35.00 20.13 5.27
C ILE A 185 36.05 19.38 6.10
N ILE A 186 36.60 18.28 5.57
CA ILE A 186 37.64 17.50 6.25
C ILE A 186 38.88 18.39 6.49
N GLN A 187 39.33 19.12 5.48
CA GLN A 187 40.45 20.06 5.58
C GLN A 187 40.24 21.09 6.68
N ALA A 188 39.07 21.73 6.72
CA ALA A 188 38.74 22.75 7.72
C ALA A 188 38.60 22.15 9.14
N ALA A 189 37.96 20.99 9.27
CA ALA A 189 37.70 20.33 10.55
C ALA A 189 38.98 19.78 11.18
N PHE A 190 39.79 19.06 10.40
CA PHE A 190 41.03 18.44 10.88
C PHE A 190 42.24 19.37 10.84
N LYS A 191 42.13 20.55 10.19
CA LYS A 191 43.20 21.54 10.03
C LYS A 191 44.46 20.93 9.41
N VAL A 192 44.27 20.11 8.38
CA VAL A 192 45.36 19.41 7.67
C VAL A 192 45.55 19.94 6.24
N PRO A 193 46.76 19.80 5.66
CA PRO A 193 47.02 20.15 4.27
C PRO A 193 46.16 19.39 3.25
N GLU A 194 45.90 20.00 2.08
CA GLU A 194 45.08 19.39 1.01
C GLU A 194 45.68 18.09 0.47
N ASP A 195 47.00 18.02 0.32
CA ASP A 195 47.71 16.82 -0.14
C ASP A 195 47.50 15.62 0.79
N LEU A 196 47.37 15.86 2.09
CA LEU A 196 47.02 14.82 3.06
C LEU A 196 45.56 14.35 2.91
N ILE A 197 44.63 15.28 2.64
CA ILE A 197 43.23 14.93 2.37
C ILE A 197 43.12 14.12 1.07
N GLU A 198 43.84 14.51 0.03
CA GLU A 198 43.91 13.75 -1.22
C GLU A 198 44.49 12.35 -1.01
N ALA A 199 45.54 12.21 -0.19
CA ALA A 199 46.10 10.91 0.14
C ALA A 199 45.10 9.99 0.88
N ILE A 200 44.25 10.55 1.74
CA ILE A 200 43.22 9.79 2.48
C ILE A 200 42.03 9.45 1.58
N THR A 201 41.55 10.42 0.81
CA THR A 201 40.33 10.29 -0.02
C THR A 201 40.57 9.48 -1.29
N ASN A 202 41.73 9.62 -1.95
CA ASN A 202 42.03 8.93 -3.21
C ASN A 202 42.52 7.48 -2.99
N LYS A 203 42.86 7.07 -1.77
CA LYS A 203 43.30 5.70 -1.49
C LYS A 203 42.14 4.73 -1.66
N THR A 204 42.40 3.61 -2.34
CA THR A 204 41.44 2.52 -2.52
C THR A 204 40.89 2.05 -1.18
N GLU A 205 39.66 1.54 -1.24
CA GLU A 205 38.94 1.08 -0.07
C GLU A 205 39.71 -0.06 0.61
N THR A 206 40.01 0.13 1.90
CA THR A 206 40.69 -0.89 2.70
C THR A 206 39.67 -1.94 3.12
N PRO A 207 39.96 -3.23 2.96
CA PRO A 207 39.04 -4.26 3.39
C PRO A 207 38.80 -4.17 4.91
N PRO A 208 37.61 -4.54 5.41
CA PRO A 208 37.29 -4.46 6.84
C PRO A 208 38.17 -5.35 7.72
N ILE A 209 38.65 -6.48 7.18
CA ILE A 209 39.57 -7.40 7.86
C ILE A 209 40.90 -7.41 7.13
N VAL A 210 41.97 -7.12 7.86
CA VAL A 210 43.35 -7.02 7.35
C VAL A 210 44.31 -7.90 8.14
N HIS A 211 45.46 -8.20 7.56
CA HIS A 211 46.58 -8.80 8.29
C HIS A 211 47.07 -7.89 9.41
N ALA A 212 47.33 -8.46 10.59
CA ALA A 212 48.03 -7.78 11.67
C ALA A 212 49.53 -7.70 11.31
N VAL A 213 49.94 -6.68 10.55
CA VAL A 213 51.35 -6.50 10.16
C VAL A 213 52.20 -6.17 11.39
N SER A 214 53.10 -7.08 11.75
CA SER A 214 54.29 -6.81 12.56
C SER A 214 55.52 -6.82 11.66
N GLU A 215 55.79 -5.71 10.98
CA GLU A 215 57.10 -5.52 10.36
C GLU A 215 57.88 -4.45 11.10
N LYS A 216 58.87 -4.94 11.86
CA LYS A 216 59.98 -4.25 12.55
C LYS A 216 59.64 -3.58 13.87
N LYS A 217 60.37 -4.04 14.90
CA LYS A 217 60.67 -3.42 16.21
C LYS A 217 60.12 -2.00 16.37
N HIS A 218 58.83 -1.89 16.65
CA HIS A 218 58.21 -0.88 17.49
C HIS A 218 56.81 -1.42 17.80
N SER A 219 56.43 -1.32 19.06
CA SER A 219 55.15 -1.68 19.69
C SER A 219 53.94 -0.90 19.17
N THR A 220 53.94 -0.49 17.90
CA THR A 220 53.12 0.61 17.43
C THR A 220 51.68 0.24 17.13
N VAL A 221 51.32 -0.98 16.73
CA VAL A 221 49.91 -1.30 16.46
C VAL A 221 49.09 -1.26 17.75
N LEU A 222 49.55 -1.91 18.83
CA LEU A 222 48.91 -1.90 20.15
C LEU A 222 48.97 -0.52 20.88
N GLU A 223 49.99 0.31 20.64
CA GLU A 223 50.05 1.69 21.16
C GLU A 223 49.21 2.69 20.32
N LEU A 224 49.11 2.47 19.00
CA LEU A 224 48.21 3.20 18.10
C LEU A 224 46.75 2.85 18.39
N GLU A 225 46.47 1.62 18.83
CA GLU A 225 45.15 1.06 19.10
C GLU A 225 44.35 1.82 20.18
N ALA A 226 44.97 2.15 21.31
CA ALA A 226 44.35 2.98 22.35
C ALA A 226 44.45 4.49 22.03
N SER A 227 45.54 4.90 21.38
CA SER A 227 45.75 6.30 20.97
C SER A 227 44.79 6.75 19.86
N PHE A 228 44.43 5.86 18.95
CA PHE A 228 43.47 6.07 17.87
C PHE A 228 42.07 6.25 18.42
N LEU A 229 41.63 5.37 19.31
CA LEU A 229 40.32 5.50 19.97
C LEU A 229 40.24 6.80 20.79
N LYS A 230 41.31 7.14 21.53
CA LYS A 230 41.44 8.43 22.22
C LYS A 230 41.35 9.62 21.25
N TYR A 231 42.05 9.56 20.12
CA TYR A 231 42.08 10.66 19.14
C TYR A 231 40.74 10.81 18.41
N PHE A 232 40.10 9.69 18.06
CA PHE A 232 38.84 9.67 17.33
C PHE A 232 37.65 10.08 18.19
N THR A 233 37.60 9.59 19.44
CA THR A 233 36.47 9.89 20.34
C THR A 233 36.70 11.14 21.19
N GLY A 234 37.95 11.57 21.39
CA GLY A 234 38.30 12.65 22.30
C GLY A 234 38.19 12.29 23.79
N ILE A 235 37.95 11.01 24.12
CA ILE A 235 37.65 10.55 25.48
C ILE A 235 38.92 9.97 26.15
N GLU A 236 39.16 10.36 27.41
CA GLU A 236 40.29 9.85 28.21
C GLU A 236 40.15 8.35 28.55
N TYR A 237 41.29 7.68 28.74
CA TYR A 237 41.33 6.30 29.20
C TYR A 237 40.77 6.21 30.62
N ASN A 238 39.57 5.64 30.76
CA ASN A 238 38.95 5.36 32.05
C ASN A 238 38.69 3.86 32.14
N SER A 239 39.28 3.21 33.15
CA SER A 239 39.30 1.74 33.31
C SER A 239 37.98 1.17 33.84
N LYS A 240 36.82 1.59 33.31
CA LYS A 240 35.58 0.85 33.56
C LYS A 240 35.62 -0.40 32.69
N ASN A 241 36.19 -1.47 33.25
CA ASN A 241 36.33 -2.75 32.55
C ASN A 241 34.95 -3.24 32.05
N LEU A 242 34.83 -3.46 30.74
CA LEU A 242 33.81 -4.36 30.22
C LEU A 242 34.02 -5.69 30.92
N LYS A 243 32.97 -6.19 31.57
CA LYS A 243 33.00 -7.54 32.11
C LYS A 243 32.39 -8.44 31.06
N THR A 244 33.16 -9.38 30.56
CA THR A 244 32.63 -10.60 29.95
C THR A 244 32.27 -11.59 31.05
N TYR A 245 31.48 -12.58 30.69
CA TYR A 245 31.22 -13.74 31.52
C TYR A 245 31.50 -14.98 30.67
N ASN A 246 32.37 -15.87 31.14
CA ASN A 246 32.60 -17.12 30.42
C ASN A 246 31.56 -18.15 30.86
N ILE A 247 30.82 -18.70 29.90
CA ILE A 247 29.75 -19.66 30.18
C ILE A 247 30.28 -20.99 30.74
N PHE A 248 31.55 -21.32 30.50
CA PHE A 248 32.18 -22.55 30.96
C PHE A 248 32.89 -22.43 32.31
N ASP A 249 32.99 -21.22 32.89
CA ASP A 249 33.68 -21.01 34.17
C ASP A 249 32.79 -21.30 35.40
N SER A 250 31.49 -21.54 35.21
CA SER A 250 30.53 -21.75 36.31
C SER A 250 29.75 -23.05 36.16
N ASP A 251 29.21 -23.54 37.28
CA ASP A 251 28.38 -24.73 37.29
C ASP A 251 27.17 -24.58 36.36
N HIS A 252 26.84 -25.67 35.68
CA HIS A 252 25.68 -25.74 34.80
C HIS A 252 24.37 -25.58 35.59
N ASP A 253 23.35 -24.97 34.98
CA ASP A 253 22.01 -24.88 35.58
C ASP A 253 21.38 -26.28 35.76
N PHE A 254 21.75 -27.23 34.91
CA PHE A 254 21.40 -28.65 35.00
C PHE A 254 22.48 -29.48 34.29
N GLU A 255 22.81 -30.66 34.83
CA GLU A 255 23.75 -31.60 34.23
C GLU A 255 23.43 -33.04 34.64
N ASN A 256 23.52 -33.96 33.68
CA ASN A 256 23.48 -35.40 33.88
C ASN A 256 24.29 -36.12 32.78
N CYS A 257 24.19 -37.45 32.70
CA CYS A 257 24.92 -38.24 31.69
C CYS A 257 24.46 -38.04 30.24
N TYR A 258 23.32 -37.38 30.02
CA TYR A 258 22.72 -37.14 28.70
C TYR A 258 23.01 -35.73 28.18
N GLY A 259 23.49 -34.83 29.05
CA GLY A 259 23.81 -33.46 28.65
C GLY A 259 23.79 -32.46 29.80
N TRP A 260 23.86 -31.18 29.44
CA TRP A 260 23.78 -30.07 30.39
C TRP A 260 23.19 -28.80 29.76
N THR A 261 22.73 -27.89 30.61
CA THR A 261 22.23 -26.56 30.21
C THR A 261 22.84 -25.46 31.07
N SER A 262 23.08 -24.28 30.49
CA SER A 262 23.58 -23.11 31.20
C SER A 262 22.93 -21.83 30.69
N THR A 263 22.59 -20.91 31.59
CA THR A 263 22.00 -19.61 31.24
C THR A 263 22.79 -18.44 31.81
N VAL A 264 23.02 -17.43 30.99
CA VAL A 264 23.63 -16.16 31.40
C VAL A 264 22.58 -15.07 31.38
N THR A 265 22.31 -14.51 32.56
CA THR A 265 21.27 -13.49 32.76
C THR A 265 21.89 -12.20 33.27
N LYS A 266 21.06 -11.17 33.48
CA LYS A 266 21.47 -9.92 34.12
C LYS A 266 22.06 -10.09 35.54
N LYS A 267 21.87 -11.25 36.18
CA LYS A 267 22.47 -11.55 37.49
C LYS A 267 23.98 -11.68 37.36
N GLN A 268 24.43 -12.43 36.36
CA GLN A 268 25.84 -12.63 36.03
C GLN A 268 26.41 -11.40 35.32
N LEU A 269 25.71 -10.91 34.28
CA LEU A 269 26.17 -9.80 33.45
C LEU A 269 25.14 -8.66 33.43
N LYS A 270 25.31 -7.65 34.30
CA LYS A 270 24.33 -6.56 34.49
C LYS A 270 23.96 -5.80 33.20
N ARG A 271 24.88 -5.70 32.24
CA ARG A 271 24.67 -4.97 30.97
C ARG A 271 23.56 -5.59 30.12
N LEU A 272 23.31 -6.89 30.25
CA LEU A 272 22.20 -7.57 29.57
C LEU A 272 20.82 -6.99 29.90
N LYS A 273 20.69 -6.26 31.02
CA LYS A 273 19.44 -5.60 31.40
C LYS A 273 18.99 -4.53 30.40
N SER A 274 19.91 -3.82 29.73
CA SER A 274 19.53 -2.69 28.84
C SER A 274 18.69 -3.18 27.66
N ASN A 275 19.09 -4.30 27.06
CA ASN A 275 18.49 -4.83 25.84
C ASN A 275 17.50 -5.97 26.12
N ASN A 276 17.35 -6.35 27.39
CA ASN A 276 16.54 -7.48 27.84
C ASN A 276 16.84 -8.81 27.11
N ILE A 277 18.08 -9.05 26.69
CA ILE A 277 18.51 -10.31 26.06
C ILE A 277 19.50 -11.03 26.98
N GLY A 278 19.29 -12.33 27.19
CA GLY A 278 20.20 -13.25 27.88
C GLY A 278 20.82 -14.26 26.91
N PHE A 279 21.66 -15.15 27.45
CA PHE A 279 22.21 -16.28 26.71
C PHE A 279 21.77 -17.59 27.33
N LEU A 280 21.64 -18.62 26.51
CA LEU A 280 21.48 -20.00 26.92
C LEU A 280 22.43 -20.89 26.12
N MET A 281 22.86 -21.98 26.71
CA MET A 281 23.62 -23.02 26.04
C MET A 281 23.08 -24.37 26.47
N VAL A 282 22.95 -25.25 25.49
CA VAL A 282 22.46 -26.61 25.67
C VAL A 282 23.45 -27.54 24.99
N ASN A 283 23.88 -28.54 25.74
CA ASN A 283 24.69 -29.64 25.24
C ASN A 283 23.90 -30.93 25.43
N LEU A 284 23.54 -31.57 24.32
CA LEU A 284 22.96 -32.91 24.29
C LEU A 284 24.01 -33.87 23.76
N THR A 285 24.34 -34.88 24.56
CA THR A 285 25.12 -36.02 24.08
C THR A 285 24.29 -36.82 23.08
N ARG A 286 24.92 -37.71 22.30
CA ARG A 286 24.21 -38.58 21.35
C ARG A 286 22.99 -39.29 21.98
N ALA A 287 21.96 -39.53 21.17
CA ALA A 287 20.73 -40.19 21.60
C ALA A 287 20.07 -39.57 22.84
N SER A 288 20.16 -38.25 23.01
CA SER A 288 19.58 -37.50 24.13
C SER A 288 18.53 -36.49 23.66
N MET A 289 17.66 -36.08 24.58
CA MET A 289 16.61 -35.10 24.35
C MET A 289 16.52 -34.12 25.52
N LEU A 290 16.53 -32.81 25.24
CA LEU A 290 15.98 -31.83 26.18
C LEU A 290 14.46 -31.97 26.13
N GLY A 291 13.89 -32.41 27.24
CA GLY A 291 12.51 -32.88 27.31
C GLY A 291 11.48 -31.81 26.94
N PRO A 292 10.23 -32.23 26.66
CA PRO A 292 9.19 -31.32 26.20
C PRO A 292 8.94 -30.17 27.20
N HIS A 293 9.11 -28.92 26.75
CA HIS A 293 8.97 -27.73 27.59
C HIS A 293 8.56 -26.51 26.79
N TRP A 294 8.11 -25.44 27.46
CA TRP A 294 7.96 -24.13 26.82
C TRP A 294 8.67 -23.03 27.61
N ASN A 295 9.05 -21.98 26.89
CA ASN A 295 9.64 -20.78 27.46
C ASN A 295 8.53 -19.76 27.77
N PRO A 296 8.29 -19.38 29.04
CA PRO A 296 7.18 -18.48 29.40
C PRO A 296 7.53 -16.99 29.23
N MET A 297 8.81 -16.63 29.16
CA MET A 297 9.24 -15.23 29.08
C MET A 297 10.07 -14.89 27.85
N ALA A 298 10.61 -15.87 27.13
CA ALA A 298 11.55 -15.63 26.05
C ALA A 298 11.25 -16.45 24.80
N THR A 299 11.59 -15.85 23.67
CA THR A 299 11.87 -16.52 22.41
C THR A 299 13.34 -16.93 22.42
N GLU A 300 13.60 -18.11 21.88
CA GLU A 300 14.93 -18.69 21.75
C GLU A 300 15.40 -18.51 20.31
N VAL A 301 16.51 -17.80 20.14
CA VAL A 301 17.19 -17.64 18.84
C VAL A 301 18.54 -18.32 18.95
N ALA A 302 18.63 -19.56 18.46
CA ALA A 302 19.76 -20.45 18.71
C ALA A 302 20.62 -20.66 17.46
N VAL A 303 21.92 -20.82 17.67
CA VAL A 303 22.93 -21.18 16.68
C VAL A 303 23.50 -22.54 17.07
N VAL A 304 23.44 -23.51 16.16
CA VAL A 304 24.05 -24.83 16.39
C VAL A 304 25.58 -24.72 16.30
N LEU A 305 26.26 -25.13 17.37
CA LEU A 305 27.70 -25.06 17.52
C LEU A 305 28.40 -26.36 17.08
N GLU A 306 27.78 -27.50 17.36
CA GLU A 306 28.34 -28.84 17.08
C GLU A 306 27.23 -29.85 16.83
N GLY A 307 27.47 -30.74 15.86
CA GLY A 307 26.62 -31.89 15.57
C GLY A 307 25.31 -31.51 14.87
N GLU A 308 24.28 -32.32 15.10
CA GLU A 308 22.99 -32.24 14.43
C GLU A 308 21.87 -32.84 15.28
N GLY A 309 20.64 -32.43 14.99
CA GLY A 309 19.47 -32.91 15.71
C GLY A 309 18.15 -32.49 15.09
N MET A 310 17.08 -32.91 15.74
CA MET A 310 15.71 -32.55 15.40
C MET A 310 15.12 -31.64 16.48
N VAL A 311 14.33 -30.68 16.06
CA VAL A 311 13.51 -29.85 16.94
C VAL A 311 12.06 -30.02 16.57
N ARG A 312 11.26 -30.44 17.55
CA ARG A 312 9.79 -30.49 17.47
C ARG A 312 9.24 -29.27 18.15
N VAL A 313 8.41 -28.49 17.45
CA VAL A 313 7.70 -27.33 18.00
C VAL A 313 6.20 -27.53 17.83
N VAL A 314 5.45 -27.40 18.93
CA VAL A 314 4.01 -27.56 18.96
C VAL A 314 3.36 -26.19 19.07
N CYS A 315 2.27 -25.99 18.33
CA CYS A 315 1.40 -24.83 18.50
C CYS A 315 0.18 -25.20 19.33
N GLY A 316 -0.10 -24.41 20.38
CA GLY A 316 -1.21 -24.64 21.31
C GLY A 316 -2.59 -24.19 20.82
N SER A 317 -2.73 -23.70 19.58
CA SER A 317 -4.01 -23.26 19.02
C SER A 317 -4.40 -24.17 17.86
N ASN A 318 -5.54 -24.86 17.99
CA ASN A 318 -6.11 -25.71 16.94
C ASN A 318 -6.98 -24.92 15.94
N ASN A 319 -7.19 -23.62 16.16
CA ASN A 319 -8.22 -22.83 15.44
C ASN A 319 -7.66 -21.78 14.47
N ASP A 320 -6.33 -21.69 14.30
CA ASP A 320 -5.72 -20.72 13.40
C ASP A 320 -4.79 -21.43 12.39
N ASP A 321 -5.10 -21.31 11.09
CA ASP A 321 -4.21 -21.67 9.98
C ASP A 321 -2.83 -20.99 10.03
N LYS A 322 -2.69 -20.01 10.92
CA LYS A 322 -1.51 -19.17 11.14
C LYS A 322 -0.41 -19.84 11.95
N CYS A 323 -0.73 -20.84 12.78
CA CYS A 323 0.24 -21.47 13.68
C CYS A 323 0.17 -22.99 13.61
N LYS A 324 1.08 -23.59 12.85
CA LYS A 324 1.17 -25.04 12.64
C LYS A 324 2.27 -25.64 13.51
N ASN A 325 2.07 -26.89 13.92
CA ASN A 325 3.15 -27.71 14.47
C ASN A 325 4.30 -27.80 13.46
N LYS A 326 5.54 -27.78 13.92
CA LYS A 326 6.73 -27.81 13.07
C LYS A 326 7.69 -28.89 13.54
N ARG A 327 8.35 -29.52 12.58
CA ARG A 327 9.54 -30.36 12.77
C ARG A 327 10.59 -29.85 11.84
N PHE A 328 11.82 -29.76 12.33
CA PHE A 328 12.93 -29.35 11.48
C PHE A 328 14.24 -29.94 12.00
N ARG A 329 15.08 -30.35 11.04
CA ARG A 329 16.47 -30.72 11.29
C ARG A 329 17.30 -29.46 11.45
N VAL A 330 18.28 -29.53 12.33
CA VAL A 330 19.29 -28.50 12.51
C VAL A 330 20.68 -29.15 12.53
N GLN A 331 21.65 -28.49 11.92
CA GLN A 331 23.04 -28.94 11.87
C GLN A 331 24.00 -27.79 12.18
N GLN A 332 25.27 -28.10 12.41
CA GLN A 332 26.29 -27.12 12.76
C GLN A 332 26.28 -25.88 11.85
N GLY A 333 26.14 -24.71 12.47
CA GLY A 333 26.03 -23.43 11.78
C GLY A 333 24.61 -23.06 11.33
N ASP A 334 23.59 -23.85 11.62
CA ASP A 334 22.23 -23.39 11.40
C ASP A 334 21.80 -22.44 12.52
N VAL A 335 20.92 -21.51 12.18
CA VAL A 335 20.21 -20.66 13.15
C VAL A 335 18.77 -21.11 13.20
N PHE A 336 18.21 -21.36 14.38
CA PHE A 336 16.80 -21.68 14.52
C PHE A 336 16.11 -20.81 15.56
N VAL A 337 14.80 -20.62 15.41
CA VAL A 337 13.98 -19.81 16.31
C VAL A 337 12.84 -20.63 16.88
N VAL A 338 12.71 -20.62 18.20
CA VAL A 338 11.52 -21.13 18.89
C VAL A 338 10.84 -20.01 19.67
N PRO A 339 9.64 -19.58 19.23
CA PRO A 339 8.88 -18.53 19.90
C PRO A 339 8.51 -18.85 21.35
N ARG A 340 8.29 -17.79 22.14
CA ARG A 340 7.71 -17.89 23.47
C ARG A 340 6.38 -18.67 23.44
N PHE A 341 6.09 -19.41 24.51
CA PHE A 341 4.86 -20.21 24.68
C PHE A 341 4.62 -21.34 23.68
N HIS A 342 5.61 -21.69 22.85
CA HIS A 342 5.52 -22.88 22.01
C HIS A 342 6.18 -24.04 22.74
N PRO A 343 5.43 -25.11 23.09
CA PRO A 343 6.04 -26.32 23.61
C PRO A 343 6.99 -26.91 22.56
N MET A 344 8.16 -27.33 23.01
CA MET A 344 9.22 -27.83 22.15
C MET A 344 9.96 -28.99 22.79
N ALA A 345 10.55 -29.84 21.95
CA ALA A 345 11.54 -30.83 22.33
C ALA A 345 12.72 -30.74 21.35
N GLN A 346 13.94 -30.88 21.85
CA GLN A 346 15.17 -30.76 21.08
C GLN A 346 15.96 -32.04 21.29
N MET A 347 16.35 -32.69 20.20
CA MET A 347 16.82 -34.08 20.23
C MET A 347 18.07 -34.22 19.37
N SER A 348 19.09 -34.88 19.90
CA SER A 348 20.28 -35.29 19.14
C SER A 348 20.05 -36.64 18.46
N PHE A 349 20.69 -36.87 17.31
CA PHE A 349 20.70 -38.19 16.67
C PHE A 349 21.51 -39.23 17.47
N VAL A 350 21.34 -40.52 17.14
CA VAL A 350 22.07 -41.62 17.78
C VAL A 350 23.58 -41.54 17.53
N ASN A 351 23.98 -40.96 16.40
CA ASN A 351 25.37 -40.90 15.97
C ASN A 351 26.05 -39.54 16.15
N GLN A 352 25.32 -38.51 16.58
CA GLN A 352 25.80 -37.13 16.64
C GLN A 352 25.27 -36.44 17.90
N PRO A 353 26.08 -35.63 18.60
CA PRO A 353 25.57 -34.75 19.65
C PRO A 353 24.75 -33.61 19.04
N LEU A 354 24.07 -32.84 19.87
CA LEU A 354 23.50 -31.55 19.50
C LEU A 354 23.92 -30.51 20.54
N VAL A 355 24.81 -29.60 20.15
CA VAL A 355 25.25 -28.47 20.99
C VAL A 355 24.85 -27.17 20.33
N PHE A 356 24.15 -26.31 21.04
CA PHE A 356 23.77 -24.99 20.54
C PHE A 356 23.85 -23.91 21.61
N MET A 357 24.09 -22.68 21.17
CA MET A 357 24.03 -21.47 21.98
C MET A 357 22.89 -20.61 21.45
N GLY A 358 22.07 -20.06 22.34
CA GLY A 358 20.98 -19.17 21.95
C GLY A 358 20.97 -17.84 22.68
N PHE A 359 20.45 -16.85 21.99
CA PHE A 359 20.02 -15.58 22.54
C PHE A 359 18.58 -15.76 23.06
N SER A 360 18.40 -15.54 24.35
CA SER A 360 17.10 -15.54 25.01
C SER A 360 16.56 -14.11 25.00
N THR A 361 15.37 -13.86 24.47
CA THR A 361 14.77 -12.50 24.47
C THR A 361 14.28 -12.03 25.85
N ALA A 362 14.81 -12.63 26.92
CA ALA A 362 14.69 -12.15 28.30
C ALA A 362 16.07 -12.17 29.00
N ALA A 363 16.47 -11.03 29.57
CA ALA A 363 17.67 -10.95 30.40
C ALA A 363 17.45 -11.42 31.85
N LYS A 364 16.25 -11.89 32.19
CA LYS A 364 15.91 -12.51 33.48
C LYS A 364 15.89 -14.03 33.31
N LYS A 365 16.02 -14.78 34.42
CA LYS A 365 15.90 -16.24 34.39
C LYS A 365 14.52 -16.62 33.83
N ASN A 366 14.49 -17.30 32.69
CA ASN A 366 13.27 -17.60 31.93
C ASN A 366 12.39 -18.67 32.62
N HIS A 367 12.99 -19.57 33.41
CA HIS A 367 12.30 -20.69 34.06
C HIS A 367 11.45 -21.52 33.07
N PRO A 368 12.10 -22.27 32.14
CA PRO A 368 11.39 -23.17 31.24
C PRO A 368 10.44 -24.08 32.00
N GLN A 369 9.25 -24.29 31.45
CA GLN A 369 8.20 -25.12 32.06
C GLN A 369 8.19 -26.48 31.39
N PHE A 370 8.70 -27.50 32.08
CA PHE A 370 8.79 -28.86 31.55
C PHE A 370 7.47 -29.62 31.71
N LEU A 371 7.17 -30.51 30.77
CA LEU A 371 6.04 -31.44 30.80
C LEU A 371 6.42 -32.81 31.36
N ALA A 372 7.71 -33.15 31.33
CA ALA A 372 8.28 -34.37 31.90
C ALA A 372 9.33 -34.05 32.98
N GLY A 373 9.64 -35.04 33.81
CA GLY A 373 10.55 -34.88 34.95
C GLY A 373 9.83 -34.53 36.26
N LYS A 374 10.58 -34.55 37.36
CA LYS A 374 10.03 -34.41 38.72
C LYS A 374 9.46 -33.04 39.02
N GLU A 375 10.03 -32.00 38.43
CA GLU A 375 9.56 -30.62 38.55
C GLU A 375 8.61 -30.21 37.39
N SER A 376 8.06 -31.18 36.65
CA SER A 376 7.18 -30.87 35.53
C SER A 376 5.84 -30.28 35.98
N VAL A 377 5.23 -29.47 35.12
CA VAL A 377 3.91 -28.87 35.39
C VAL A 377 2.85 -29.94 35.62
N LEU A 378 2.96 -31.10 34.97
CA LEU A 378 2.04 -32.22 35.15
C LEU A 378 2.18 -32.88 36.55
N GLN A 379 3.36 -32.85 37.15
CA GLN A 379 3.59 -33.34 38.52
C GLN A 379 3.09 -32.35 39.59
N ILE A 380 3.01 -31.05 39.26
CA ILE A 380 2.59 -29.98 40.19
C ILE A 380 1.06 -29.91 40.29
N LEU A 381 0.34 -30.21 39.20
CA LEU A 381 -1.12 -30.13 39.15
C LEU A 381 -1.79 -31.31 39.87
N ASP A 382 -3.04 -31.09 40.29
CA ASP A 382 -3.86 -32.16 40.85
C ASP A 382 -4.10 -33.27 39.82
N ARG A 383 -3.96 -34.53 40.24
CA ARG A 383 -4.00 -35.69 39.35
C ARG A 383 -5.35 -35.87 38.68
N GLU A 384 -6.46 -35.58 39.37
CA GLU A 384 -7.80 -35.66 38.81
C GLU A 384 -8.01 -34.57 37.76
N ILE A 385 -7.46 -33.37 37.99
CA ILE A 385 -7.49 -32.27 37.03
C ILE A 385 -6.69 -32.65 35.77
N VAL A 386 -5.48 -33.20 35.93
CA VAL A 386 -4.66 -33.66 34.80
C VAL A 386 -5.38 -34.77 34.02
N ALA A 387 -5.97 -35.74 34.71
CA ALA A 387 -6.73 -36.83 34.09
C ALA A 387 -7.91 -36.31 33.28
N THR A 388 -8.69 -35.40 33.89
CA THR A 388 -9.82 -34.73 33.23
C THR A 388 -9.37 -33.92 32.01
N SER A 389 -8.27 -33.17 32.13
CA SER A 389 -7.74 -32.34 31.03
C SER A 389 -7.25 -33.15 29.84
N LEU A 390 -6.67 -34.33 30.10
CA LEU A 390 -6.19 -35.24 29.06
C LEU A 390 -7.29 -36.21 28.57
N GLY A 391 -8.47 -36.21 29.19
CA GLY A 391 -9.57 -37.11 28.82
C GLY A 391 -9.28 -38.58 29.13
N VAL A 392 -8.48 -38.87 30.16
CA VAL A 392 -8.07 -40.23 30.54
C VAL A 392 -8.45 -40.56 31.99
N SER A 393 -8.35 -41.83 32.37
CA SER A 393 -8.64 -42.25 33.75
C SER A 393 -7.55 -41.83 34.74
N ASN A 394 -7.90 -41.64 36.02
CA ASN A 394 -6.93 -41.39 37.09
C ASN A 394 -5.86 -42.47 37.15
N THR A 395 -6.23 -43.75 36.95
CA THR A 395 -5.25 -44.85 36.93
C THR A 395 -4.23 -44.75 35.80
N THR A 396 -4.62 -44.13 34.67
CA THR A 396 -3.72 -43.88 33.54
C THR A 396 -2.73 -42.76 33.89
N ILE A 397 -3.22 -41.67 34.50
CA ILE A 397 -2.35 -40.58 34.97
C ILE A 397 -1.43 -41.05 36.08
N ASP A 398 -1.93 -41.87 36.99
CA ASP A 398 -1.12 -42.41 38.07
C ASP A 398 0.10 -43.12 37.51
N LYS A 399 -0.11 -44.02 36.53
CA LYS A 399 0.97 -44.71 35.80
C LYS A 399 1.87 -43.76 35.02
N LEU A 400 1.31 -42.78 34.31
CA LEU A 400 2.08 -41.80 33.53
C LEU A 400 3.03 -40.99 34.42
N LEU A 401 2.60 -40.68 35.64
CA LEU A 401 3.33 -39.88 36.62
C LEU A 401 4.02 -40.75 37.70
N GLU A 402 4.00 -42.08 37.56
CA GLU A 402 4.54 -43.05 38.51
C GLU A 402 6.07 -43.14 38.32
N LYS A 403 6.81 -42.31 39.07
CA LYS A 403 8.28 -42.18 39.07
C LYS A 403 8.83 -41.22 38.01
N PRO A 404 8.66 -39.90 38.22
CA PRO A 404 9.43 -38.96 37.43
C PRO A 404 10.91 -39.07 37.78
N ASP A 405 11.76 -39.23 36.77
CA ASP A 405 13.19 -38.98 36.94
C ASP A 405 13.40 -37.51 37.33
N ASP A 406 14.38 -37.23 38.20
CA ASP A 406 14.78 -35.87 38.58
C ASP A 406 15.65 -35.28 37.46
N SER A 407 15.09 -35.23 36.26
CA SER A 407 15.80 -34.91 35.04
C SER A 407 14.93 -34.09 34.09
N ILE A 408 15.58 -33.22 33.33
CA ILE A 408 14.99 -32.50 32.19
C ILE A 408 15.62 -32.92 30.86
N ILE A 409 16.80 -33.56 30.89
CA ILE A 409 17.47 -34.15 29.72
C ILE A 409 17.40 -35.67 29.85
N PHE A 410 16.87 -36.34 28.84
CA PHE A 410 16.57 -37.77 28.88
C PHE A 410 17.32 -38.53 27.80
N GLU A 411 17.56 -39.82 28.03
CA GLU A 411 17.85 -40.75 26.93
C GLU A 411 16.66 -40.80 25.98
N CYS A 412 16.93 -40.70 24.69
CA CYS A 412 15.93 -40.77 23.64
C CYS A 412 16.53 -41.48 22.43
N ASN A 413 16.62 -42.80 22.54
CA ASN A 413 17.11 -43.63 21.45
C ASN A 413 16.16 -43.55 20.25
N SER A 414 16.69 -43.13 19.10
CA SER A 414 15.98 -43.02 17.83
C SER A 414 14.87 -41.96 17.76
N CYS A 415 14.73 -41.08 18.75
CA CYS A 415 13.69 -40.06 18.72
C CYS A 415 13.89 -39.05 17.60
N ALA A 416 15.14 -38.61 17.37
CA ALA A 416 15.45 -37.68 16.28
C ALA A 416 15.21 -38.33 14.92
N GLU A 417 15.62 -39.59 14.76
CA GLU A 417 15.40 -40.40 13.56
C GLU A 417 13.90 -40.58 13.26
N GLU A 418 13.08 -40.82 14.29
CA GLU A 418 11.63 -40.93 14.15
C GLU A 418 11.00 -39.59 13.73
N GLU A 419 11.38 -38.49 14.37
CA GLU A 419 10.89 -37.15 14.00
C GLU A 419 11.36 -36.73 12.59
N GLU A 420 12.54 -37.17 12.16
CA GLU A 420 13.02 -36.99 10.80
C GLU A 420 12.18 -37.78 9.79
N ARG A 421 11.92 -39.06 10.06
CA ARG A 421 11.05 -39.89 9.21
C ARG A 421 9.66 -39.28 9.08
N LEU A 422 9.05 -38.87 10.19
CA LEU A 422 7.73 -38.22 10.18
C LEU A 422 7.76 -36.89 9.42
N MET A 423 8.85 -36.13 9.51
CA MET A 423 9.04 -34.90 8.73
C MET A 423 9.13 -35.20 7.22
N GLU A 424 9.81 -36.27 6.82
CA GLU A 424 9.88 -36.70 5.42
C GLU A 424 8.52 -37.17 4.89
N GLU A 425 7.79 -37.98 5.67
CA GLU A 425 6.42 -38.41 5.36
C GLU A 425 5.48 -37.20 5.20
N GLU A 426 5.52 -36.22 6.11
CA GLU A 426 4.71 -34.98 6.02
C GLU A 426 5.03 -34.16 4.76
N LYS A 427 6.29 -34.17 4.30
CA LYS A 427 6.69 -33.49 3.06
C LYS A 427 6.21 -34.23 1.82
N GLU A 428 6.23 -35.55 1.82
CA GLU A 428 5.73 -36.37 0.70
C GLU A 428 4.22 -36.23 0.55
N THR A 429 3.46 -36.40 1.64
CA THR A 429 2.00 -36.21 1.63
C THR A 429 1.61 -34.81 1.20
N GLY A 430 2.36 -33.78 1.64
CA GLY A 430 2.11 -32.40 1.23
C GLY A 430 2.32 -32.15 -0.27
N LYS A 431 3.28 -32.84 -0.90
CA LYS A 431 3.49 -32.77 -2.36
C LYS A 431 2.36 -33.47 -3.11
N GLU A 432 1.93 -34.64 -2.65
CA GLU A 432 0.80 -35.37 -3.23
C GLU A 432 -0.49 -34.53 -3.19
N GLU A 433 -0.79 -33.89 -2.05
CA GLU A 433 -1.94 -32.98 -1.92
C GLU A 433 -1.84 -31.75 -2.85
N GLU A 434 -0.65 -31.17 -3.01
CA GLU A 434 -0.43 -30.06 -3.94
C GLU A 434 -0.61 -30.48 -5.41
N ASP A 435 -0.11 -31.65 -5.79
CA ASP A 435 -0.23 -32.21 -7.14
C ASP A 435 -1.70 -32.58 -7.44
N GLU A 436 -2.42 -33.22 -6.51
CA GLU A 436 -3.86 -33.49 -6.64
C GLU A 436 -4.66 -32.19 -6.80
N LYS A 437 -4.31 -31.14 -6.06
CA LYS A 437 -4.95 -29.82 -6.19
C LYS A 437 -4.70 -29.21 -7.56
N ARG A 438 -3.46 -29.29 -8.07
CA ARG A 438 -3.10 -28.82 -9.42
C ARG A 438 -3.86 -29.58 -10.50
N GLU A 439 -3.93 -30.91 -10.40
CA GLU A 439 -4.71 -31.72 -11.33
C GLU A 439 -6.20 -31.35 -11.31
N LYS A 440 -6.76 -31.09 -10.11
CA LYS A 440 -8.15 -30.67 -9.99
C LYS A 440 -8.39 -29.30 -10.63
N GLU A 441 -7.51 -28.34 -10.38
CA GLU A 441 -7.57 -27.00 -11.00
C GLU A 441 -7.44 -27.08 -12.53
N GLU A 442 -6.59 -27.97 -13.06
CA GLU A 442 -6.45 -28.21 -14.50
C GLU A 442 -7.71 -28.83 -15.10
N ARG A 443 -8.28 -29.87 -14.46
CA ARG A 443 -9.55 -30.48 -14.89
C ARG A 443 -10.73 -29.51 -14.83
N GLU A 444 -10.75 -28.57 -13.88
CA GLU A 444 -11.76 -27.52 -13.83
C GLU A 444 -11.61 -26.54 -15.00
N ARG A 445 -10.38 -26.11 -15.33
CA ARG A 445 -10.11 -25.28 -16.51
C ARG A 445 -10.49 -25.96 -17.81
N GLU A 446 -10.15 -27.24 -17.99
CA GLU A 446 -10.54 -28.00 -19.18
C GLU A 446 -12.07 -28.08 -19.33
N ARG A 447 -12.81 -28.26 -18.22
CA ARG A 447 -14.28 -28.27 -18.23
C ARG A 447 -14.86 -26.90 -18.60
N GLU A 448 -14.29 -25.82 -18.08
CA GLU A 448 -14.70 -24.45 -18.42
C GLU A 448 -14.45 -24.16 -19.91
N GLU A 449 -13.29 -24.56 -20.45
CA GLU A 449 -12.97 -24.44 -21.88
C GLU A 449 -13.92 -25.27 -22.75
N GLU A 450 -14.19 -26.53 -22.39
CA GLU A 450 -15.17 -27.36 -23.10
C GLU A 450 -16.58 -26.75 -23.08
N GLU A 451 -17.01 -26.19 -21.95
CA GLU A 451 -18.31 -25.53 -21.83
C GLU A 451 -18.36 -24.26 -22.69
N GLU A 452 -17.28 -23.48 -22.75
CA GLU A 452 -17.18 -22.30 -23.61
C GLU A 452 -17.24 -22.68 -25.09
N VAL A 453 -16.53 -23.74 -25.50
CA VAL A 453 -16.57 -24.26 -26.87
C VAL A 453 -17.99 -24.71 -27.23
N ARG A 454 -18.68 -25.43 -26.34
CA ARG A 454 -20.08 -25.84 -26.55
C ARG A 454 -21.01 -24.63 -26.69
N ARG A 455 -20.86 -23.61 -25.84
CA ARG A 455 -21.64 -22.36 -25.92
C ARG A 455 -21.44 -21.65 -27.26
N ARG A 456 -20.19 -21.52 -27.72
CA ARG A 456 -19.86 -20.93 -29.03
C ARG A 456 -20.43 -21.75 -30.19
N GLU A 457 -20.41 -23.08 -30.10
CA GLU A 457 -21.00 -23.94 -31.13
C GLU A 457 -22.53 -23.83 -31.17
N GLU A 458 -23.20 -23.78 -30.02
CA GLU A 458 -24.64 -23.53 -29.93
C GLU A 458 -25.04 -22.16 -30.48
N GLU A 459 -24.26 -21.12 -30.17
CA GLU A 459 -24.48 -19.77 -30.69
C GLU A 459 -24.36 -19.75 -32.22
N ARG A 460 -23.30 -20.36 -32.78
CA ARG A 460 -23.12 -20.50 -34.23
C ARG A 460 -24.29 -21.25 -34.89
N LYS A 461 -24.80 -22.32 -34.26
CA LYS A 461 -25.97 -23.05 -34.76
C LYS A 461 -27.23 -22.17 -34.78
N ARG A 462 -27.43 -21.34 -33.75
CA ARG A 462 -28.56 -20.39 -33.68
C ARG A 462 -28.43 -19.30 -34.75
N GLU A 463 -27.23 -18.78 -34.97
CA GLU A 463 -26.97 -17.79 -36.02
C GLU A 463 -27.21 -18.39 -37.42
N GLU A 464 -26.74 -19.60 -37.68
CA GLU A 464 -26.95 -20.30 -38.95
C GLU A 464 -28.43 -20.60 -39.19
N GLU A 465 -29.17 -21.04 -38.17
CA GLU A 465 -30.62 -21.24 -38.27
C GLU A 465 -31.36 -19.92 -38.51
N ALA A 466 -30.98 -18.83 -37.83
CA ALA A 466 -31.56 -17.52 -38.04
C ALA A 466 -31.28 -16.98 -39.46
N ALA A 467 -30.06 -17.16 -39.97
CA ALA A 467 -29.69 -16.82 -41.34
C ALA A 467 -30.51 -17.62 -42.36
N ARG A 468 -30.70 -18.93 -42.14
CA ARG A 468 -31.56 -19.77 -42.99
C ARG A 468 -33.00 -19.28 -43.01
N ARG A 469 -33.57 -18.96 -41.84
CA ARG A 469 -34.94 -18.40 -41.72
C ARG A 469 -35.06 -17.06 -42.46
N GLN A 470 -34.07 -16.17 -42.34
CA GLN A 470 -34.04 -14.90 -43.07
C GLN A 470 -33.94 -15.13 -44.59
N GLN A 471 -33.17 -16.11 -45.04
CA GLN A 471 -33.06 -16.45 -46.45
C GLN A 471 -34.36 -17.04 -47.00
N GLU A 472 -35.00 -17.96 -46.27
CA GLU A 472 -36.33 -18.49 -46.62
C GLU A 472 -37.39 -17.37 -46.69
N GLU A 473 -37.36 -16.40 -45.77
CA GLU A 473 -38.24 -15.24 -45.79
C GLU A 473 -37.98 -14.33 -46.99
N ARG A 474 -36.71 -14.06 -47.33
CA ARG A 474 -36.33 -13.28 -48.53
C ARG A 474 -36.76 -13.97 -49.82
N GLU A 475 -36.57 -15.28 -49.93
CA GLU A 475 -37.03 -16.05 -51.10
C GLU A 475 -38.55 -16.02 -51.21
N ARG A 476 -39.27 -16.13 -50.09
CA ARG A 476 -40.72 -15.99 -50.08
C ARG A 476 -41.17 -14.61 -50.55
N ARG A 477 -40.58 -13.53 -50.02
CA ARG A 477 -40.87 -12.16 -50.45
C ARG A 477 -40.59 -11.96 -51.94
N ARG A 478 -39.48 -12.51 -52.45
CA ARG A 478 -39.16 -12.45 -53.88
C ARG A 478 -40.20 -13.20 -54.74
N ARG A 479 -40.69 -14.36 -54.28
CA ARG A 479 -41.78 -15.08 -54.97
C ARG A 479 -43.09 -14.29 -54.94
N GLU A 480 -43.40 -13.61 -53.84
CA GLU A 480 -44.56 -12.71 -53.72
C GLU A 480 -44.41 -11.51 -54.67
N GLU A 481 -43.23 -10.86 -54.74
CA GLU A 481 -42.92 -9.78 -55.68
C GLU A 481 -42.99 -10.23 -57.15
N GLU A 482 -42.40 -11.38 -57.51
CA GLU A 482 -42.49 -11.95 -58.87
C GLU A 482 -43.94 -12.30 -59.24
N GLN A 483 -44.79 -12.67 -58.27
CA GLN A 483 -46.20 -12.92 -58.49
C GLN A 483 -46.98 -11.61 -58.68
N GLU A 484 -46.72 -10.58 -57.88
CA GLU A 484 -47.29 -9.24 -58.07
C GLU A 484 -46.87 -8.64 -59.43
N GLU A 485 -45.62 -8.81 -59.86
CA GLU A 485 -45.15 -8.33 -61.16
C GLU A 485 -45.88 -9.03 -62.31
N ARG A 486 -46.07 -10.35 -62.24
CA ARG A 486 -46.89 -11.10 -63.21
C ARG A 486 -48.35 -10.69 -63.22
N GLU A 487 -48.91 -10.33 -62.07
CA GLU A 487 -50.27 -9.79 -61.98
C GLU A 487 -50.37 -8.41 -62.62
N ARG A 488 -49.38 -7.52 -62.40
CA ARG A 488 -49.28 -6.22 -63.06
C ARG A 488 -49.05 -6.33 -64.56
N GLU A 489 -48.26 -7.29 -65.04
CA GLU A 489 -48.10 -7.55 -66.48
C GLU A 489 -49.42 -8.01 -67.10
N LYS A 490 -50.16 -8.90 -66.43
CA LYS A 490 -51.49 -9.33 -66.89
C LYS A 490 -52.52 -8.21 -66.86
N GLU A 491 -52.49 -7.33 -65.86
CA GLU A 491 -53.33 -6.14 -65.84
C GLU A 491 -52.95 -5.18 -66.97
N GLY A 492 -51.65 -4.96 -67.22
CA GLY A 492 -51.17 -4.15 -68.34
C GLY A 492 -51.49 -4.74 -69.72
N GLU A 493 -51.50 -6.06 -69.88
CA GLU A 493 -51.97 -6.73 -71.11
C GLU A 493 -53.48 -6.57 -71.29
N LYS A 494 -54.26 -6.71 -70.22
CA LYS A 494 -55.72 -6.48 -70.26
C LYS A 494 -56.08 -5.03 -70.57
N GLU A 495 -55.37 -4.06 -69.98
CA GLU A 495 -55.58 -2.63 -70.30
C GLU A 495 -55.25 -2.34 -71.77
N ARG A 496 -54.22 -2.99 -72.35
CA ARG A 496 -53.91 -2.86 -73.77
C ARG A 496 -54.94 -3.53 -74.67
N GLU A 497 -55.47 -4.69 -74.30
CA GLU A 497 -56.59 -5.32 -75.02
C GLU A 497 -57.87 -4.46 -74.92
N GLU A 498 -58.17 -3.89 -73.75
CA GLU A 498 -59.31 -2.97 -73.57
C GLU A 498 -59.14 -1.68 -74.37
N GLU A 499 -57.94 -1.09 -74.44
CA GLU A 499 -57.66 0.08 -75.31
C GLU A 499 -57.84 -0.26 -76.80
N GLU A 500 -57.44 -1.46 -77.22
CA GLU A 500 -57.58 -1.90 -78.61
C GLU A 500 -59.04 -2.20 -78.97
N GLU A 501 -59.80 -2.76 -78.04
CA GLU A 501 -61.25 -3.00 -78.17
C GLU A 501 -62.05 -1.69 -78.13
N GLU A 502 -61.70 -0.73 -77.26
CA GLU A 502 -62.33 0.61 -77.22
C GLU A 502 -61.99 1.42 -78.47
N ALA A 503 -60.77 1.30 -79.00
CA ALA A 503 -60.40 1.91 -80.28
C ALA A 503 -61.17 1.30 -81.46
N ALA A 504 -61.43 0.00 -81.45
CA ALA A 504 -62.26 -0.67 -82.46
C ALA A 504 -63.74 -0.27 -82.35
N ALA A 505 -64.28 -0.15 -81.14
CA ALA A 505 -65.64 0.31 -80.87
C ALA A 505 -65.83 1.79 -81.26
N ARG A 506 -64.86 2.67 -80.96
CA ARG A 506 -64.87 4.07 -81.41
C ARG A 506 -64.88 4.19 -82.92
N ARG A 507 -64.11 3.36 -83.65
CA ARG A 507 -64.12 3.36 -85.12
C ARG A 507 -65.48 2.95 -85.70
N GLN A 508 -66.16 1.97 -85.09
CA GLN A 508 -67.51 1.58 -85.51
C GLN A 508 -68.58 2.63 -85.14
N GLN A 509 -68.41 3.33 -84.02
CA GLN A 509 -69.32 4.39 -83.60
C GLN A 509 -69.14 5.68 -84.43
N GLU A 510 -67.90 6.07 -84.75
CA GLU A 510 -67.61 7.22 -85.63
C GLU A 510 -68.18 7.03 -87.04
N GLU A 511 -68.24 5.81 -87.57
CA GLU A 511 -68.84 5.55 -88.89
C GLU A 511 -70.38 5.71 -88.85
N ARG A 512 -71.03 5.32 -87.75
CA ARG A 512 -72.47 5.53 -87.53
C ARG A 512 -72.79 7.01 -87.32
N GLU A 513 -72.01 7.69 -86.48
CA GLU A 513 -72.17 9.12 -86.20
C GLU A 513 -71.87 9.97 -87.45
N ARG A 514 -70.91 9.61 -88.30
CA ARG A 514 -70.69 10.31 -89.58
C ARG A 514 -71.89 10.25 -90.53
N LYS A 515 -72.61 9.12 -90.58
CA LYS A 515 -73.80 9.00 -91.42
C LYS A 515 -74.98 9.80 -90.87
N GLU A 516 -75.10 9.91 -89.55
CA GLU A 516 -76.19 10.64 -88.88
C GLU A 516 -75.91 12.15 -88.78
N GLU A 517 -74.67 12.53 -88.48
CA GLU A 517 -74.23 13.93 -88.40
C GLU A 517 -74.18 14.59 -89.78
N ALA A 518 -73.88 13.86 -90.86
CA ALA A 518 -74.03 14.37 -92.22
C ALA A 518 -75.48 14.80 -92.51
N ALA A 519 -76.48 14.03 -92.04
CA ALA A 519 -77.89 14.40 -92.16
C ALA A 519 -78.30 15.54 -91.20
N ARG A 520 -77.66 15.67 -90.03
CA ARG A 520 -77.93 16.75 -89.07
C ARG A 520 -77.30 18.08 -89.48
N ARG A 521 -76.06 18.07 -89.99
CA ARG A 521 -75.33 19.27 -90.42
C ARG A 521 -75.98 19.96 -91.61
N GLU A 522 -76.66 19.22 -92.48
CA GLU A 522 -77.46 19.82 -93.55
C GLU A 522 -78.62 20.64 -92.97
N ARG A 523 -79.32 20.12 -91.95
CA ARG A 523 -80.43 20.83 -91.28
C ARG A 523 -79.97 21.96 -90.37
N GLU A 524 -78.81 21.84 -89.72
CA GLU A 524 -78.28 22.87 -88.83
C GLU A 524 -77.65 24.03 -89.58
N ARG A 525 -77.03 23.81 -90.74
CA ARG A 525 -76.48 24.92 -91.54
C ARG A 525 -77.54 25.92 -91.95
N GLU A 526 -78.71 25.45 -92.37
CA GLU A 526 -79.83 26.34 -92.68
C GLU A 526 -80.34 27.13 -91.46
N LYS A 527 -80.28 26.54 -90.25
CA LYS A 527 -80.71 27.23 -89.01
C LYS A 527 -79.66 28.17 -88.44
N GLU A 528 -78.38 27.86 -88.58
CA GLU A 528 -77.30 28.63 -87.95
C GLU A 528 -76.85 29.82 -88.80
N GLU A 529 -76.99 29.76 -90.13
CA GLU A 529 -76.79 30.95 -90.98
C GLU A 529 -77.74 32.08 -90.56
N ALA A 530 -78.97 31.75 -90.16
CA ALA A 530 -79.91 32.72 -89.60
C ALA A 530 -79.49 33.31 -88.24
N ARG A 531 -78.61 32.66 -87.47
CA ARG A 531 -78.22 33.10 -86.11
C ARG A 531 -76.88 33.85 -86.07
N ARG A 532 -75.91 33.45 -86.90
CA ARG A 532 -74.56 34.05 -86.90
C ARG A 532 -74.54 35.50 -87.37
N GLU A 533 -75.51 35.91 -88.18
CA GLU A 533 -75.64 37.30 -88.63
C GLU A 533 -76.01 38.23 -87.47
N MET A 534 -76.80 37.77 -86.49
CA MET A 534 -77.15 38.57 -85.31
C MET A 534 -76.01 38.71 -84.27
N GLU A 535 -75.10 37.73 -84.11
CA GLU A 535 -74.12 37.75 -83.00
C GLU A 535 -72.80 38.48 -83.35
N ARG A 536 -72.40 38.52 -84.63
CA ARG A 536 -71.14 39.17 -85.06
C ARG A 536 -71.10 40.67 -84.75
N GLU A 537 -72.25 41.33 -84.65
CA GLU A 537 -72.34 42.73 -84.28
C GLU A 537 -72.07 42.97 -82.78
N ARG A 538 -72.45 42.01 -81.92
CA ARG A 538 -72.33 42.12 -80.45
C ARG A 538 -70.89 42.06 -79.97
N LYS A 539 -70.09 41.10 -80.48
CA LYS A 539 -68.70 40.86 -80.03
C LYS A 539 -67.71 41.97 -80.41
N ARG A 540 -68.07 42.85 -81.35
CA ARG A 540 -67.18 43.92 -81.82
C ARG A 540 -67.05 45.06 -80.81
N ARG A 541 -68.09 45.31 -80.00
CA ARG A 541 -68.09 46.35 -78.95
C ARG A 541 -67.35 45.93 -77.67
N GLU A 542 -67.37 44.64 -77.32
CA GLU A 542 -66.68 44.15 -76.11
C GLU A 542 -65.15 44.13 -76.26
N LYS A 543 -64.62 43.88 -77.47
CA LYS A 543 -63.16 43.79 -77.72
C LYS A 543 -62.39 45.11 -77.71
N GLU A 544 -63.04 46.27 -77.83
CA GLU A 544 -62.34 47.56 -77.70
C GLU A 544 -62.07 47.93 -76.24
N VAL A 545 -62.98 47.57 -75.33
CA VAL A 545 -62.89 47.93 -73.91
C VAL A 545 -61.84 47.10 -73.16
N GLU A 546 -61.69 45.84 -73.52
CA GLU A 546 -60.79 44.91 -72.82
C GLU A 546 -59.31 45.21 -73.07
N ARG A 547 -58.96 45.65 -74.30
CA ARG A 547 -57.60 46.08 -74.66
C ARG A 547 -57.11 47.31 -73.90
N GLU A 548 -58.01 48.14 -73.39
CA GLU A 548 -57.65 49.30 -72.57
C GLU A 548 -57.36 48.90 -71.10
N LYS A 549 -58.02 47.84 -70.60
CA LYS A 549 -57.83 47.35 -69.23
C LYS A 549 -56.50 46.65 -69.02
N GLU A 550 -56.04 45.84 -69.98
CA GLU A 550 -54.81 45.05 -69.81
C GLU A 550 -53.54 45.91 -69.99
N ARG A 551 -53.63 46.97 -70.81
CA ARG A 551 -52.59 48.01 -70.91
C ARG A 551 -52.53 48.91 -69.68
N LYS A 552 -53.60 48.94 -68.86
CA LYS A 552 -53.57 49.45 -67.49
C LYS A 552 -52.89 48.48 -66.52
N ARG A 553 -51.79 47.95 -67.01
CA ARG A 553 -50.50 48.34 -66.43
C ARG A 553 -50.05 47.21 -65.52
N GLN A 554 -49.27 46.26 -65.97
CA GLN A 554 -47.90 46.49 -66.46
C GLN A 554 -47.13 47.66 -65.77
N GLU A 555 -47.71 48.81 -65.45
CA GLU A 555 -47.15 49.80 -64.49
C GLU A 555 -47.53 49.52 -63.02
N ALA A 556 -48.57 48.72 -62.70
CA ALA A 556 -49.01 48.51 -61.31
C ALA A 556 -48.11 47.50 -60.62
N GLU A 557 -47.72 46.44 -61.34
CA GLU A 557 -46.74 45.46 -60.86
C GLU A 557 -45.33 46.06 -60.71
N SER A 558 -44.93 47.05 -61.54
CA SER A 558 -43.63 47.73 -61.37
C SER A 558 -43.62 48.76 -60.24
N GLU A 559 -44.77 49.34 -59.89
CA GLU A 559 -44.95 50.19 -58.70
C GLU A 559 -44.89 49.38 -57.39
N GLU A 560 -45.42 48.16 -57.37
CA GLU A 560 -45.45 47.30 -56.18
C GLU A 560 -44.06 46.77 -55.78
N GLU A 561 -43.21 46.45 -56.76
CA GLU A 561 -41.84 46.00 -56.52
C GLU A 561 -40.95 47.12 -55.94
N ALA A 562 -41.21 48.38 -56.30
CA ALA A 562 -40.56 49.55 -55.69
C ALA A 562 -41.08 49.84 -54.25
N ALA A 563 -42.36 49.60 -53.97
CA ALA A 563 -42.95 49.75 -52.64
C ALA A 563 -42.35 48.77 -51.62
N ARG A 564 -42.02 47.55 -52.06
CA ARG A 564 -41.43 46.51 -51.20
C ARG A 564 -40.04 46.89 -50.64
N ARG A 565 -39.23 47.63 -51.40
CA ARG A 565 -37.90 48.13 -50.95
C ARG A 565 -37.99 49.34 -50.01
N GLN A 566 -39.04 50.15 -50.08
CA GLN A 566 -39.30 51.22 -49.09
C GLN A 566 -39.93 50.68 -47.79
N GLN A 567 -40.55 49.50 -47.82
CA GLN A 567 -41.21 48.90 -46.66
C GLN A 567 -40.21 48.33 -45.66
N GLU A 568 -39.11 47.70 -46.13
CA GLU A 568 -38.03 47.22 -45.27
C GLU A 568 -37.29 48.36 -44.52
N GLU A 569 -37.17 49.54 -45.13
CA GLU A 569 -36.57 50.72 -44.47
C GLU A 569 -37.54 51.40 -43.47
N ARG A 570 -38.86 51.27 -43.69
CA ARG A 570 -39.91 51.76 -42.78
C ARG A 570 -40.10 50.86 -41.56
N GLU A 571 -39.91 49.54 -41.69
CA GLU A 571 -39.98 48.60 -40.57
C GLU A 571 -38.88 48.85 -39.53
N ARG A 572 -37.64 49.14 -39.97
CA ARG A 572 -36.56 49.58 -39.08
C ARG A 572 -36.89 50.85 -38.27
N LYS A 573 -37.62 51.79 -38.86
CA LYS A 573 -38.11 53.01 -38.17
C LYS A 573 -39.37 52.76 -37.32
N ARG A 574 -40.04 51.61 -37.48
CA ARG A 574 -41.23 51.20 -36.74
C ARG A 574 -40.86 50.49 -35.43
N GLU A 575 -39.80 49.70 -35.44
CA GLU A 575 -39.20 49.12 -34.21
C GLU A 575 -38.78 50.22 -33.21
N GLU A 576 -38.26 51.35 -33.70
CA GLU A 576 -37.87 52.51 -32.89
C GLU A 576 -39.09 53.30 -32.33
N LYS A 577 -40.26 53.17 -32.96
CA LYS A 577 -41.51 53.85 -32.57
C LYS A 577 -42.42 52.99 -31.68
N GLU A 578 -42.33 51.67 -31.79
CA GLU A 578 -43.09 50.72 -30.96
C GLU A 578 -42.45 50.53 -29.58
N ALA A 579 -41.13 50.70 -29.48
CA ALA A 579 -40.43 50.95 -28.21
C ALA A 579 -40.96 52.19 -27.45
N ARG A 580 -41.71 53.08 -28.11
CA ARG A 580 -42.39 54.24 -27.52
C ARG A 580 -43.85 53.95 -27.09
N ARG A 581 -44.46 52.85 -27.56
CA ARG A 581 -45.75 52.32 -27.07
C ARG A 581 -45.60 51.47 -25.81
N ARG A 582 -44.37 51.04 -25.52
CA ARG A 582 -43.84 50.76 -24.19
C ARG A 582 -43.91 52.03 -23.31
N LYS A 583 -45.12 52.51 -23.01
CA LYS A 583 -45.37 53.52 -21.98
C LYS A 583 -46.83 53.78 -21.65
N GLU A 584 -47.80 53.35 -22.46
CA GLU A 584 -49.14 53.93 -22.29
C GLU A 584 -50.23 53.04 -21.75
N ARG A 585 -50.31 51.76 -22.08
CA ARG A 585 -51.38 50.87 -21.61
C ARG A 585 -50.97 49.46 -21.98
N GLY A 586 -51.28 48.43 -21.25
CA GLY A 586 -51.97 48.25 -20.00
C GLY A 586 -51.36 46.95 -19.49
N GLN A 587 -51.12 46.84 -18.19
CA GLN A 587 -52.20 46.46 -17.28
C GLN A 587 -52.83 45.14 -17.72
N GLU A 588 -52.77 44.19 -16.79
CA GLU A 588 -53.54 42.95 -16.77
C GLU A 588 -52.96 41.81 -17.61
N GLY A 589 -52.26 40.90 -16.92
CA GLY A 589 -52.09 39.55 -17.46
C GLY A 589 -50.86 38.81 -16.96
N ARG A 590 -49.76 39.52 -16.70
CA ARG A 590 -48.57 38.93 -16.05
C ARG A 590 -48.70 39.00 -14.52
N SER A 591 -49.89 38.66 -14.04
CA SER A 591 -50.31 38.66 -12.64
C SER A 591 -50.98 37.32 -12.38
N LYS A 592 -50.18 36.34 -11.93
CA LYS A 592 -50.59 35.28 -10.99
C LYS A 592 -49.57 34.15 -10.80
N GLU A 593 -48.59 33.97 -11.67
CA GLU A 593 -47.64 32.84 -11.53
C GLU A 593 -46.20 33.23 -11.19
N GLU A 594 -45.82 34.52 -11.30
CA GLU A 594 -44.48 35.01 -10.90
C GLU A 594 -44.49 35.65 -9.48
N GLU A 595 -45.63 35.71 -8.78
CA GLU A 595 -45.76 36.38 -7.46
C GLU A 595 -45.58 35.45 -6.24
N GLU A 596 -45.58 34.12 -6.39
CA GLU A 596 -45.44 33.19 -5.25
C GLU A 596 -44.01 32.62 -5.05
N GLU A 597 -43.13 32.68 -6.07
CA GLU A 597 -41.74 32.20 -5.96
C GLU A 597 -40.73 33.30 -5.55
N GLU A 598 -40.96 34.58 -5.85
CA GLU A 598 -40.09 35.69 -5.41
C GLU A 598 -40.37 36.17 -3.97
N GLU A 599 -41.52 35.86 -3.37
CA GLU A 599 -41.87 36.30 -1.99
C GLU A 599 -41.18 35.43 -0.91
N ALA A 600 -40.70 34.22 -1.23
CA ALA A 600 -40.05 33.31 -0.28
C ALA A 600 -38.51 33.52 -0.14
N GLU A 601 -37.81 33.87 -1.22
CA GLU A 601 -36.35 34.10 -1.18
C GLU A 601 -35.98 35.53 -0.72
N GLY A 602 -36.91 36.48 -0.78
CA GLY A 602 -36.74 37.87 -0.31
C GLY A 602 -36.90 38.07 1.21
N GLU A 603 -37.65 37.22 1.92
CA GLU A 603 -37.83 37.34 3.38
C GLU A 603 -36.59 36.86 4.17
N GLU A 604 -35.80 35.93 3.61
CA GLU A 604 -34.62 35.37 4.28
C GLU A 604 -33.36 36.27 4.14
N GLU A 605 -33.19 36.98 3.03
CA GLU A 605 -32.06 37.92 2.84
C GLU A 605 -32.30 39.30 3.49
N ALA A 606 -33.56 39.73 3.65
CA ALA A 606 -33.93 40.98 4.34
C ALA A 606 -33.76 40.89 5.87
N ALA A 607 -33.94 39.71 6.47
CA ALA A 607 -33.71 39.47 7.90
C ALA A 607 -32.20 39.58 8.26
N ARG A 608 -31.30 39.09 7.38
CA ARG A 608 -29.84 39.20 7.57
C ARG A 608 -29.32 40.64 7.46
N ARG A 609 -29.84 41.44 6.52
CA ARG A 609 -29.40 42.84 6.33
C ARG A 609 -29.98 43.85 7.35
N GLN A 610 -31.09 43.52 8.02
CA GLN A 610 -31.59 44.33 9.15
C GLN A 610 -30.80 44.12 10.45
N GLN A 611 -30.13 42.96 10.60
CA GLN A 611 -29.28 42.66 11.74
C GLN A 611 -27.89 43.35 11.61
N GLU A 612 -27.27 43.33 10.42
CA GLU A 612 -26.01 44.05 10.14
C GLU A 612 -26.16 45.60 10.10
N LYS A 613 -27.33 46.14 9.69
CA LYS A 613 -27.60 47.59 9.77
C LYS A 613 -27.90 48.10 11.18
N ARG A 614 -28.32 47.23 12.11
CA ARG A 614 -28.46 47.57 13.54
C ARG A 614 -27.10 47.58 14.26
N GLU A 615 -26.14 46.77 13.82
CA GLU A 615 -24.76 46.80 14.30
C GLU A 615 -23.96 47.98 13.70
N ARG A 616 -24.09 48.28 12.40
CA ARG A 616 -23.45 49.47 11.79
C ARG A 616 -24.02 50.82 12.24
N ARG A 617 -25.29 50.93 12.61
CA ARG A 617 -25.86 52.17 13.20
C ARG A 617 -25.43 52.41 14.65
N ARG A 618 -24.89 51.39 15.32
CA ARG A 618 -24.29 51.50 16.66
C ARG A 618 -22.82 51.94 16.56
N GLU A 619 -22.11 51.54 15.50
CA GLU A 619 -20.73 51.98 15.20
C GLU A 619 -20.68 53.35 14.47
N GLU A 620 -21.67 53.71 13.64
CA GLU A 620 -21.76 55.04 13.00
C GLU A 620 -22.37 56.14 13.91
N GLY A 621 -22.92 55.75 15.06
CA GLY A 621 -23.32 56.69 16.13
C GLY A 621 -22.13 57.23 16.93
N GLU A 622 -21.00 56.50 16.93
CA GLU A 622 -19.76 56.86 17.62
C GLU A 622 -18.77 57.63 16.72
N ALA A 623 -18.98 57.63 15.39
CA ALA A 623 -18.15 58.41 14.45
C ALA A 623 -18.77 59.77 14.05
N ARG A 624 -20.04 60.04 14.39
CA ARG A 624 -20.73 61.31 14.11
C ARG A 624 -20.65 62.33 15.26
N THR A 625 -19.74 62.10 16.19
CA THR A 625 -19.42 62.97 17.34
C THR A 625 -18.06 63.68 17.18
N GLU A 626 -17.38 63.52 16.03
CA GLU A 626 -16.05 64.11 15.78
C GLU A 626 -16.05 65.22 14.69
N GLU A 627 -17.16 65.46 13.99
CA GLU A 627 -17.24 66.47 12.90
C GLU A 627 -18.15 67.69 13.18
N GLU A 628 -18.70 67.80 14.40
CA GLU A 628 -19.34 69.04 14.91
C GLU A 628 -18.73 69.48 16.26
N ARG A 629 -17.42 69.27 16.43
CA ARG A 629 -16.55 70.08 17.28
C ARG A 629 -15.54 70.82 16.41
N ARG A 630 -16.05 71.56 15.42
CA ARG A 630 -15.40 72.83 15.09
C ARG A 630 -15.43 73.66 16.37
N GLU A 631 -14.26 74.14 16.76
CA GLU A 631 -14.13 75.37 17.55
C GLU A 631 -14.74 75.32 18.96
N GLU A 632 -13.84 75.34 19.94
CA GLU A 632 -14.03 75.94 21.27
C GLU A 632 -14.87 75.18 22.34
N GLY A 633 -14.15 74.69 23.37
CA GLY A 633 -14.43 75.09 24.77
C GLY A 633 -15.28 74.19 25.68
N ARG A 634 -14.62 73.64 26.72
CA ARG A 634 -15.04 73.42 28.14
C ARG A 634 -16.04 72.30 28.57
N GLU A 635 -15.51 71.49 29.53
CA GLU A 635 -16.05 71.05 30.86
C GLU A 635 -17.26 70.06 31.04
N GLU A 636 -17.02 69.01 31.86
CA GLU A 636 -17.85 68.24 32.86
C GLU A 636 -19.15 67.49 32.41
N GLU A 637 -19.72 66.41 33.01
CA GLU A 637 -19.47 65.34 34.02
C GLU A 637 -20.72 64.38 33.99
N GLY A 638 -20.58 63.09 34.41
CA GLY A 638 -21.64 62.15 34.93
C GLY A 638 -22.74 61.63 33.96
N GLU A 639 -23.47 60.51 34.11
CA GLU A 639 -23.53 59.31 34.98
C GLU A 639 -24.81 58.51 34.55
N THR A 640 -24.79 57.16 34.68
CA THR A 640 -25.90 56.22 35.04
C THR A 640 -27.09 55.79 34.10
N GLU A 641 -27.18 54.45 33.95
CA GLU A 641 -28.31 53.50 34.24
C GLU A 641 -29.65 53.36 33.45
N SER A 642 -29.96 52.08 33.15
CA SER A 642 -31.29 51.40 33.20
C SER A 642 -32.35 51.79 32.13
N GLU A 643 -33.39 51.05 31.72
CA GLU A 643 -33.94 49.69 31.92
C GLU A 643 -35.14 49.55 30.94
N THR A 644 -35.55 48.31 30.64
CA THR A 644 -36.93 47.84 30.28
C THR A 644 -37.62 48.19 28.94
N GLY A 645 -38.31 47.17 28.38
CA GLY A 645 -39.72 47.33 27.98
C GLY A 645 -40.14 47.05 26.53
N GLY A 646 -40.55 45.80 26.25
CA GLY A 646 -41.79 45.37 25.57
C GLY A 646 -42.27 45.94 24.20
N GLY A 647 -42.75 45.02 23.33
CA GLY A 647 -44.05 45.22 22.64
C GLY A 647 -44.11 45.22 21.10
N TRP A 648 -44.50 44.06 20.54
CA TRP A 648 -45.48 43.82 19.47
C TRP A 648 -45.54 44.61 18.13
N ARG A 649 -45.64 43.78 17.06
CA ARG A 649 -46.32 43.92 15.75
C ARG A 649 -45.62 44.63 14.58
N GLN A 650 -45.31 43.79 13.58
CA GLN A 650 -45.20 43.93 12.11
C GLN A 650 -46.13 44.99 11.45
N PRO A 651 -45.99 45.36 10.13
CA PRO A 651 -45.44 44.54 9.03
C PRO A 651 -44.75 45.25 7.82
N LYS A 652 -44.31 44.41 6.86
CA LYS A 652 -44.25 44.57 5.37
C LYS A 652 -43.01 45.13 4.63
N ARG A 653 -42.49 44.21 3.78
CA ARG A 653 -42.25 44.24 2.31
C ARG A 653 -41.11 45.06 1.66
N GLY A 654 -40.43 44.37 0.74
CA GLY A 654 -39.95 44.86 -0.57
C GLY A 654 -38.43 44.92 -0.71
N ASP A 655 -37.80 43.97 -1.41
CA ASP A 655 -37.36 44.03 -2.83
C ASP A 655 -36.45 45.22 -3.18
N THR A 656 -35.39 45.15 -4.01
CA THR A 656 -34.82 44.14 -4.92
C THR A 656 -33.39 44.62 -5.26
N GLY A 657 -32.51 43.71 -5.70
CA GLY A 657 -31.76 43.95 -6.94
C GLY A 657 -30.29 44.41 -6.91
N ARG A 658 -29.39 43.41 -7.02
CA ARG A 658 -28.54 43.18 -8.22
C ARG A 658 -27.10 43.74 -8.32
N ARG A 659 -26.16 42.78 -8.30
CA ARG A 659 -24.87 42.61 -9.06
C ARG A 659 -23.76 43.65 -8.80
N SER A 660 -22.48 43.31 -8.69
CA SER A 660 -21.71 42.31 -9.44
C SER A 660 -20.31 42.09 -8.81
N ARG A 661 -19.78 40.88 -9.01
CA ARG A 661 -18.35 40.50 -9.17
C ARG A 661 -17.39 40.56 -7.97
N GLY A 662 -16.89 39.36 -7.61
CA GLY A 662 -15.44 39.10 -7.53
C GLY A 662 -14.98 38.20 -6.39
N GLY A 663 -14.44 37.02 -6.74
CA GLY A 663 -13.36 36.33 -6.01
C GLY A 663 -13.75 35.45 -4.83
N THR A 664 -13.73 34.12 -5.02
CA THR A 664 -12.68 33.18 -4.50
C THR A 664 -12.89 32.80 -3.02
N GLU A 665 -13.46 31.62 -2.77
CA GLU A 665 -12.71 30.35 -2.62
C GLU A 665 -12.31 30.16 -1.15
N TRP A 666 -13.24 29.61 -0.34
CA TRP A 666 -13.02 29.17 1.04
C TRP A 666 -14.02 28.06 1.40
N GLU A 667 -13.90 26.86 0.83
CA GLU A 667 -14.65 25.68 1.30
C GLU A 667 -13.86 24.36 1.32
N GLU A 668 -12.52 24.40 1.46
CA GLU A 668 -11.73 23.19 1.77
C GLU A 668 -11.01 23.20 3.13
N GLU A 669 -10.99 24.30 3.89
CA GLU A 669 -10.31 24.35 5.20
C GLU A 669 -11.25 24.09 6.41
N ALA A 670 -12.56 24.04 6.21
CA ALA A 670 -13.54 23.86 7.30
C ALA A 670 -13.86 22.39 7.63
N ALA A 671 -13.53 21.43 6.77
CA ALA A 671 -13.79 20.00 6.98
C ALA A 671 -12.68 19.30 7.81
N ALA A 672 -11.43 19.78 7.72
CA ALA A 672 -10.28 19.17 8.42
C ALA A 672 -10.26 19.47 9.93
N ARG A 673 -10.77 20.64 10.38
CA ARG A 673 -10.79 21.00 11.81
C ARG A 673 -11.82 20.21 12.63
N ARG A 674 -12.93 19.77 12.02
CA ARG A 674 -13.97 18.99 12.74
C ARG A 674 -13.55 17.56 13.05
N GLN A 675 -12.71 16.93 12.22
CA GLN A 675 -12.19 15.59 12.49
C GLN A 675 -11.08 15.56 13.56
N GLN A 676 -10.39 16.68 13.77
CA GLN A 676 -9.32 16.79 14.77
C GLN A 676 -9.90 17.04 16.18
N GLU A 677 -10.98 17.82 16.31
CA GLU A 677 -11.68 18.03 17.58
C GLU A 677 -12.43 16.78 18.10
N GLU A 678 -12.91 15.90 17.22
CA GLU A 678 -13.55 14.63 17.62
C GLU A 678 -12.54 13.59 18.12
N ARG A 679 -11.31 13.59 17.58
CA ARG A 679 -10.22 12.71 18.05
C ARG A 679 -9.69 13.14 19.43
N GLU A 680 -9.66 14.44 19.73
CA GLU A 680 -9.27 14.94 21.05
C GLU A 680 -10.35 14.72 22.13
N ARG A 681 -11.64 14.76 21.76
CA ARG A 681 -12.74 14.41 22.69
C ARG A 681 -12.73 12.94 23.12
N ARG A 682 -12.38 12.01 22.22
CA ARG A 682 -12.22 10.58 22.56
C ARG A 682 -11.01 10.30 23.44
N ARG A 683 -9.96 11.14 23.38
CA ARG A 683 -8.79 11.06 24.29
C ARG A 683 -9.09 11.57 25.71
N LYS A 684 -10.06 12.47 25.88
CA LYS A 684 -10.45 13.03 27.18
C LYS A 684 -11.52 12.22 27.94
N GLN A 685 -12.13 11.19 27.34
CA GLN A 685 -13.10 10.30 28.00
C GLN A 685 -12.54 8.93 28.41
N GLY A 686 -11.24 8.67 28.22
CA GLY A 686 -10.60 7.38 28.53
C GLY A 686 -9.70 7.38 29.77
N GLY A 687 -9.95 8.24 30.76
CA GLY A 687 -9.05 8.41 31.91
C GLY A 687 -9.76 8.65 33.24
N TRP A 688 -10.25 7.58 33.90
CA TRP A 688 -10.08 7.28 35.33
C TRP A 688 -11.01 6.15 35.79
N SER A 689 -10.43 5.07 36.31
CA SER A 689 -11.00 4.33 37.44
C SER A 689 -9.84 3.86 38.31
N SER A 690 -9.69 4.52 39.46
CA SER A 690 -8.69 4.22 40.49
C SER A 690 -9.18 3.12 41.42
N TYR A 691 -8.25 2.26 41.84
CA TYR A 691 -8.08 1.78 43.23
C TYR A 691 -9.32 1.35 44.04
N GLU A 692 -9.47 0.04 44.24
CA GLU A 692 -9.71 -0.56 45.56
C GLU A 692 -9.45 -2.08 45.51
N GLY A 693 -8.78 -2.65 46.52
CA GLY A 693 -8.69 -4.11 46.68
C GLY A 693 -7.30 -4.73 46.93
N ARG A 694 -6.36 -4.03 47.56
CA ARG A 694 -5.13 -4.67 48.08
C ARG A 694 -5.40 -5.16 49.52
N ARG A 695 -5.81 -6.42 49.70
CA ARG A 695 -5.85 -7.06 51.03
C ARG A 695 -4.56 -7.86 51.24
N VAL A 696 -3.76 -7.36 52.17
CA VAL A 696 -2.51 -7.93 52.67
C VAL A 696 -2.82 -9.18 53.51
N LEU A 697 -2.28 -10.34 53.13
CA LEU A 697 -2.09 -11.46 54.05
C LEU A 697 -0.59 -11.58 54.36
N LYS A 698 -0.19 -10.94 55.47
CA LYS A 698 1.05 -11.22 56.18
C LYS A 698 0.89 -12.59 56.83
N MET A 699 1.53 -13.63 56.30
CA MET A 699 1.88 -14.80 57.10
C MET A 699 3.20 -14.51 57.83
N ARG A 700 3.08 -14.41 59.15
CA ARG A 700 4.20 -14.40 60.10
C ARG A 700 4.91 -15.76 60.03
N ARG A 701 6.23 -15.71 59.87
CA ARG A 701 7.14 -16.69 60.47
C ARG A 701 6.87 -16.76 61.98
N ASN A 702 6.71 -17.96 62.52
CA ASN A 702 7.12 -18.33 63.86
C ASN A 702 7.21 -19.87 63.95
N VAL A 703 8.41 -20.31 64.36
CA VAL A 703 8.85 -21.67 64.77
C VAL A 703 8.94 -22.72 63.68
#